data_AF-A0AA37UCQ3-F1
#
_entry.id   AF-A0AA37UCQ3-F1
#
_cell.length_a   1.000
_cell.length_b   1.000
_cell.length_c   1.000
_cell.angle_alpha   90.00
_cell.angle_beta   90.00
_cell.angle_gamma   90.00
#
_symmetry.space_group_name_H-M   'P 1'
#
loop_
_entity.id
_entity.type
_entity.pdbx_description
1 polymer ?
#
loop_
_entity_poly.entity_id
_entity_poly.type
_entity_poly.pdbx_seq_one_letter_code
_entity_poly.pdbx_strand_id
1 'polypeptide(L)'
;MQTDGQVPLLGLFKERSEGAGHSFGTTSVRGFAVMTDEEPAFGHEQDPAHTALRMLTLGQLDDAFGLDDRAYANTGYEALTDERIDGFGITPGYRDFVATTNAERHRRPSALRDVLALPADTVGLRTAADFEREFRRFAIEGNTSIAVRGLGIERDGDATVLRLAESAIDADSHARHSALAEWLSAALGRELTIVDVDAEHVAITATGRAAELLALLEEAPEAVSLDEVQPAHEITRSLASGAMSHGALVATAHEAVAHGTNMVGGMSNSGEGGEHLSRYGTIRGSRIKQFASGRFGVWAGYLADPMLEEIEIKMGQGAKPGEGGQLPAAKVTVDIAAARGGTPGVELVSPPPHHDTYSIEDLAQLIHDAKAARVRVIVKLVSSEGIGTIAVGVAKAGADVINVAGNTGGTGAAAVTSLKYAGRSAEIGIAEVHQALVANGLRDKVTLRCSGAHQTGGDVVTSALLGGDSFEFGTTALMMLKCVMAKNCNIKCPAGLTTNPEAFDGDPRALAQYLLNIAHEVREILAGLGLKSLREARGRTDLLQLLDHPSAVGRLDVRDMLAVHDIPQVADPITLPRDFAIDDSLIERVRAAIIDGGESEVRIDGVSLMNRNKSVGGQLSIDVERILNHELSAEQTAGLPAVQRDERGRAYLVDGAVRIATDGSAGQSYGAFTNDGITLEHTGTANDGVGKGQSGGRVIVRSPGGGAPVRGGNVLIGNFALFGATGGRLFVEGEAGDRFAVRNSGATAVVEGLGDFGCEYMTNGAVLNLGAFGKGVGNGMSGGFLYQYDPEGLLPSLVSADSLLLFPVTDAEQGDFHEQAVRLLLEWHLEATGSAKAAHLLEHWETEREHVVVGMPRALLLSQDADEILAQKSRKELLDELANSVATDKLRAFKVDFRDQRMVLGGRAPGLGEHGAADMFSLLSSYTVLNAAREIALDRVPGAASAEDPRVQDAVRKLILTEDFFVMQKVLRYLRDALERFDDAELATLIAIKRIDDYKRSLRLRNVRGIDAPGTYGWILHQQRKNLGRTDGARFDELLASSALTDLATSAVRDEQTSTTEAVPA
;
A
#
# COMPACT_ATOMS: atom_id res chain seq x y z
N MET A 1 -1.81 -19.32 -31.50
CA MET A 1 -0.74 -18.30 -31.49
C MET A 1 -1.33 -16.97 -31.94
N GLN A 2 -1.86 -16.19 -30.99
CA GLN A 2 -2.15 -14.77 -31.18
C GLN A 2 -0.85 -14.02 -30.87
N THR A 3 -0.49 -13.08 -31.73
CA THR A 3 0.77 -12.32 -31.69
C THR A 3 0.79 -11.37 -30.49
N ASP A 4 1.97 -11.24 -29.84
CA ASP A 4 2.29 -10.38 -28.68
C ASP A 4 1.96 -8.88 -28.80
N GLY A 5 1.31 -8.45 -29.90
CA GLY A 5 1.01 -7.05 -30.20
C GLY A 5 -0.30 -6.50 -29.62
N GLN A 6 -1.08 -7.27 -28.85
CA GLN A 6 -2.38 -6.83 -28.31
C GLN A 6 -2.46 -6.71 -26.78
N VAL A 7 -1.37 -6.96 -26.05
CA VAL A 7 -1.35 -6.69 -24.61
C VAL A 7 -1.34 -5.16 -24.40
N PRO A 8 -2.21 -4.59 -23.55
CA PRO A 8 -2.12 -3.19 -23.18
C PRO A 8 -0.72 -2.92 -22.62
N LEU A 9 0.07 -2.08 -23.29
CA LEU A 9 1.38 -1.68 -22.80
C LEU A 9 1.22 -1.03 -21.41
N LEU A 10 1.63 -1.76 -20.37
CA LEU A 10 1.85 -1.18 -19.05
C LEU A 10 2.95 -0.14 -19.20
N GLY A 11 2.60 1.13 -18.98
CA GLY A 11 3.49 2.23 -19.28
C GLY A 11 3.32 3.36 -18.29
N LEU A 12 4.44 3.90 -17.84
CA LEU A 12 4.51 5.16 -17.12
C LEU A 12 5.12 6.18 -18.10
N PHE A 13 4.48 7.33 -18.30
CA PHE A 13 4.96 8.31 -19.27
C PHE A 13 6.21 9.02 -18.77
N LYS A 14 7.26 9.06 -19.61
CA LYS A 14 8.31 10.07 -19.53
C LYS A 14 7.73 11.39 -20.07
N GLU A 15 7.86 12.46 -19.31
CA GLU A 15 7.39 13.78 -19.75
C GLU A 15 8.05 14.18 -21.08
N ARG A 16 7.30 14.87 -21.94
CA ARG A 16 7.95 15.73 -22.93
C ARG A 16 8.49 16.93 -22.16
N SER A 17 9.72 17.35 -22.46
CA SER A 17 10.43 18.47 -21.84
C SER A 17 9.63 19.78 -21.76
N GLU A 18 8.58 19.90 -22.57
CA GLU A 18 7.73 21.08 -22.71
C GLU A 18 6.24 20.80 -22.47
N GLY A 19 5.84 19.68 -21.83
CA GLY A 19 4.42 19.25 -21.72
C GLY A 19 3.70 19.61 -20.41
N ALA A 20 2.44 20.07 -20.51
CA ALA A 20 1.59 20.50 -19.38
C ALA A 20 0.78 19.31 -18.84
N GLY A 21 1.46 18.19 -18.59
CA GLY A 21 0.80 16.88 -18.49
C GLY A 21 0.63 16.35 -17.07
N HIS A 22 1.31 16.91 -16.07
CA HIS A 22 1.26 16.41 -14.70
C HIS A 22 1.48 17.56 -13.71
N SER A 23 0.85 17.51 -12.54
CA SER A 23 0.95 18.55 -11.50
C SER A 23 2.37 18.80 -10.97
N PHE A 24 3.36 17.98 -11.34
CA PHE A 24 4.73 18.05 -10.85
C PHE A 24 5.67 18.31 -12.03
N GLY A 25 6.05 19.58 -12.24
CA GLY A 25 6.97 19.98 -13.31
C GLY A 25 8.44 19.83 -12.92
N THR A 26 9.36 20.08 -13.86
CA THR A 26 10.82 19.99 -13.66
C THR A 26 11.32 20.92 -12.55
N THR A 27 10.72 22.10 -12.43
CA THR A 27 10.97 23.07 -11.36
C THR A 27 10.68 22.46 -9.98
N SER A 28 9.50 21.86 -9.81
CA SER A 28 9.14 21.18 -8.55
C SER A 28 10.13 20.06 -8.24
N VAL A 29 10.46 19.22 -9.23
CA VAL A 29 11.42 18.10 -9.05
C VAL A 29 12.78 18.59 -8.54
N ARG A 30 13.30 19.69 -9.09
CA ARG A 30 14.55 20.28 -8.62
C ARG A 30 14.43 20.82 -7.20
N GLY A 31 13.35 21.52 -6.88
CA GLY A 31 13.13 22.05 -5.55
C GLY A 31 13.05 20.96 -4.48
N PHE A 32 12.37 19.84 -4.76
CA PHE A 32 12.37 18.67 -3.87
C PHE A 32 13.78 18.09 -3.68
N ALA A 33 14.58 17.96 -4.75
CA ALA A 33 15.95 17.47 -4.63
C ALA A 33 16.80 18.37 -3.71
N VAL A 34 16.67 19.69 -3.83
CA VAL A 34 17.35 20.64 -2.93
C VAL A 34 16.88 20.46 -1.48
N MET A 35 15.57 20.32 -1.25
CA MET A 35 15.04 20.09 0.10
C MET A 35 15.49 18.76 0.72
N THR A 36 15.70 17.71 -0.08
CA THR A 36 16.21 16.43 0.44
C THR A 36 17.67 16.46 0.87
N ASP A 37 18.44 17.44 0.40
CA ASP A 37 19.83 17.64 0.80
C ASP A 37 19.96 18.57 2.03
N GLU A 38 18.86 19.17 2.49
CA GLU A 38 18.83 19.93 3.74
C GLU A 38 18.95 19.01 4.96
N GLU A 39 19.81 19.38 5.91
CA GLU A 39 19.85 18.66 7.17
C GLU A 39 18.57 18.88 7.99
N PRO A 40 17.94 17.82 8.52
CA PRO A 40 16.78 17.96 9.40
C PRO A 40 17.06 18.85 10.62
N ALA A 41 16.23 19.87 10.82
CA ALA A 41 16.37 20.84 11.90
C ALA A 41 15.97 20.30 13.29
N PHE A 42 15.54 19.04 13.38
CA PHE A 42 15.16 18.36 14.61
C PHE A 42 15.90 17.02 14.74
N GLY A 43 16.78 16.91 15.74
CA GLY A 43 17.62 15.74 16.02
C GLY A 43 18.57 16.00 17.19
N HIS A 44 19.09 14.95 17.85
CA HIS A 44 20.06 15.08 18.95
C HIS A 44 21.47 15.45 18.43
N GLU A 45 22.33 15.96 19.32
CA GLU A 45 23.74 16.31 19.01
C GLU A 45 24.49 15.12 18.37
N GLN A 46 25.35 15.47 17.42
CA GLN A 46 26.11 14.56 16.56
C GLN A 46 27.01 13.64 17.39
N ASP A 47 26.71 12.34 17.43
CA ASP A 47 27.73 11.32 17.70
C ASP A 47 28.45 11.00 16.38
N PRO A 48 29.74 11.35 16.22
CA PRO A 48 30.52 11.04 15.02
C PRO A 48 30.54 9.55 14.68
N ALA A 49 30.35 8.65 15.64
CA ALA A 49 30.26 7.20 15.43
C ALA A 49 28.95 6.79 14.72
N HIS A 50 27.92 7.64 14.73
CA HIS A 50 26.59 7.35 14.18
C HIS A 50 26.24 8.16 12.94
N THR A 51 27.09 9.09 12.50
CA THR A 51 26.92 9.87 11.25
C THR A 51 26.86 8.97 10.00
N ALA A 52 27.58 7.84 9.99
CA ALA A 52 27.49 6.88 8.88
C ALA A 52 26.15 6.09 8.89
N LEU A 53 25.55 5.85 10.06
CA LEU A 53 24.24 5.21 10.24
C LEU A 53 23.10 6.14 9.83
N ARG A 54 23.28 7.44 10.02
CA ARG A 54 22.35 8.48 9.59
C ARG A 54 22.04 8.43 8.08
N MET A 55 23.00 7.97 7.28
CA MET A 55 22.90 7.85 5.81
C MET A 55 22.32 6.51 5.35
N LEU A 56 21.89 5.65 6.28
CA LEU A 56 21.40 4.31 5.98
C LEU A 56 19.89 4.27 6.17
N THR A 57 19.21 3.69 5.19
CA THR A 57 17.76 3.55 5.19
C THR A 57 17.34 2.49 6.21
N LEU A 58 16.08 2.49 6.66
CA LEU A 58 15.62 1.58 7.73
C LEU A 58 15.94 0.09 7.51
N GLY A 59 15.85 -0.43 6.28
CA GLY A 59 16.25 -1.81 5.99
C GLY A 59 17.76 -2.02 5.87
N GLN A 60 18.55 -0.96 5.78
CA GLN A 60 20.00 -0.97 5.98
C GLN A 60 20.38 -0.65 7.44
N LEU A 61 19.40 -0.39 8.32
CA LEU A 61 19.61 -0.16 9.75
C LEU A 61 19.37 -1.45 10.53
N ASP A 62 18.22 -2.12 10.33
CA ASP A 62 17.89 -3.40 10.98
C ASP A 62 18.86 -4.53 10.58
N ASP A 63 19.28 -4.56 9.31
CA ASP A 63 19.94 -5.72 8.72
C ASP A 63 21.46 -5.58 8.53
N ALA A 64 22.08 -4.48 8.99
CA ALA A 64 23.47 -4.22 8.66
C ALA A 64 24.36 -3.83 9.86
N PHE A 65 23.84 -3.22 10.92
CA PHE A 65 24.71 -2.67 11.97
C PHE A 65 24.54 -3.28 13.37
N GLY A 66 23.62 -4.24 13.55
CA GLY A 66 23.34 -4.79 14.88
C GLY A 66 22.87 -3.69 15.83
N LEU A 67 21.99 -2.81 15.33
CA LEU A 67 21.51 -1.66 16.07
C LEU A 67 20.68 -2.13 17.27
N ASP A 68 20.98 -1.58 18.43
CA ASP A 68 20.13 -1.64 19.60
C ASP A 68 19.16 -0.45 19.59
N ASP A 69 18.13 -0.49 20.45
CA ASP A 69 17.13 0.58 20.59
C ASP A 69 17.78 1.96 20.85
N ARG A 70 19.00 1.98 21.41
CA ARG A 70 19.76 3.20 21.69
C ARG A 70 20.22 3.90 20.41
N ALA A 71 20.61 3.17 19.38
CA ALA A 71 20.99 3.78 18.11
C ALA A 71 19.82 4.50 17.42
N TYR A 72 18.60 4.00 17.61
CA TYR A 72 17.38 4.63 17.09
C TYR A 72 17.05 5.94 17.80
N ALA A 73 17.14 5.94 19.14
CA ALA A 73 16.98 7.15 19.96
C ALA A 73 18.02 8.22 19.61
N ASN A 74 19.30 7.83 19.49
CA ASN A 74 20.41 8.74 19.21
C ASN A 74 20.37 9.37 17.80
N THR A 75 19.63 8.77 16.86
CA THR A 75 19.54 9.26 15.47
C THR A 75 18.29 10.11 15.21
N GLY A 76 17.44 10.33 16.24
CA GLY A 76 16.27 11.19 16.13
C GLY A 76 15.15 10.59 15.28
N TYR A 77 15.06 9.26 15.26
CA TYR A 77 14.04 8.51 14.52
C TYR A 77 12.77 8.22 15.35
N GLU A 78 12.63 8.81 16.54
CA GLU A 78 11.41 8.68 17.36
C GLU A 78 10.29 9.64 16.92
N ALA A 79 9.09 9.43 17.45
CA ALA A 79 8.00 10.39 17.28
C ALA A 79 8.36 11.73 17.94
N LEU A 80 8.00 12.84 17.29
CA LEU A 80 8.18 14.17 17.86
C LEU A 80 7.07 14.46 18.87
N THR A 81 7.40 15.19 19.94
CA THR A 81 6.39 15.70 20.87
C THR A 81 5.66 16.88 20.23
N ASP A 82 4.43 17.15 20.69
CA ASP A 82 3.62 18.26 20.19
C ASP A 82 4.36 19.60 20.34
N GLU A 83 5.10 19.82 21.42
CA GLU A 83 5.88 21.05 21.64
C GLU A 83 7.00 21.22 20.61
N ARG A 84 7.65 20.12 20.20
CA ARG A 84 8.69 20.16 19.16
C ARG A 84 8.10 20.46 17.79
N ILE A 85 6.90 19.95 17.51
CA ILE A 85 6.17 20.22 16.26
C ILE A 85 5.76 21.69 16.19
N ASP A 86 5.18 22.21 17.28
CA ASP A 86 4.71 23.60 17.36
C ASP A 86 5.84 24.63 17.38
N GLY A 87 7.00 24.27 17.95
CA GLY A 87 8.19 25.13 17.98
C GLY A 87 9.03 25.12 16.71
N PHE A 88 8.65 24.36 15.68
CA PHE A 88 9.41 24.25 14.43
C PHE A 88 9.32 25.54 13.58
N GLY A 89 10.41 25.92 12.92
CA GLY A 89 10.46 27.05 11.98
C GLY A 89 10.60 26.60 10.54
N ILE A 90 9.87 27.22 9.62
CA ILE A 90 9.88 26.86 8.19
C ILE A 90 11.30 27.00 7.61
N THR A 91 11.78 25.97 6.90
CA THR A 91 13.14 25.95 6.36
C THR A 91 13.32 26.88 5.15
N PRO A 92 14.53 27.42 4.94
CA PRO A 92 14.83 28.26 3.78
C PRO A 92 14.56 27.58 2.43
N GLY A 93 14.94 26.32 2.24
CA GLY A 93 14.70 25.61 0.98
C GLY A 93 13.24 25.35 0.72
N TYR A 94 12.41 25.16 1.75
CA TYR A 94 10.96 25.11 1.57
C TYR A 94 10.38 26.44 1.10
N ARG A 95 10.84 27.57 1.66
CA ARG A 95 10.43 28.91 1.21
C ARG A 95 10.81 29.15 -0.26
N ASP A 96 12.02 28.80 -0.64
CA ASP A 96 12.47 28.90 -2.04
C ASP A 96 11.66 27.98 -2.97
N PHE A 97 11.36 26.76 -2.53
CA PHE A 97 10.50 25.83 -3.25
C PHE A 97 9.10 26.39 -3.48
N VAL A 98 8.45 26.95 -2.45
CA VAL A 98 7.12 27.57 -2.57
C VAL A 98 7.16 28.75 -3.54
N ALA A 99 8.14 29.65 -3.39
CA ALA A 99 8.29 30.82 -4.25
C ALA A 99 8.48 30.43 -5.73
N THR A 100 9.37 29.48 -5.98
CA THR A 100 9.67 29.00 -7.34
C THR A 100 8.49 28.24 -7.95
N THR A 101 7.80 27.41 -7.15
CA THR A 101 6.59 26.69 -7.57
C THR A 101 5.48 27.66 -7.94
N ASN A 102 5.23 28.68 -7.12
CA ASN A 102 4.24 29.71 -7.41
C ASN A 102 4.61 30.49 -8.69
N ALA A 103 5.87 30.88 -8.87
CA ALA A 103 6.33 31.56 -10.08
C ALA A 103 6.10 30.73 -11.36
N GLU A 104 6.27 29.42 -11.28
CA GLU A 104 5.99 28.51 -12.40
C GLU A 104 4.49 28.40 -12.67
N ARG A 105 3.65 28.24 -11.62
CA ARG A 105 2.19 28.16 -11.76
C ARG A 105 1.58 29.40 -12.40
N HIS A 106 2.12 30.59 -12.13
CA HIS A 106 1.72 31.86 -12.78
C HIS A 106 2.06 31.94 -14.27
N ARG A 107 3.00 31.13 -14.76
CA ARG A 107 3.35 31.06 -16.19
C ARG A 107 2.62 29.91 -16.87
N ARG A 108 2.37 28.83 -16.13
CA ARG A 108 1.87 27.58 -16.68
C ARG A 108 1.00 26.83 -15.65
N PRO A 109 -0.33 26.92 -15.76
CA PRO A 109 -1.21 26.16 -14.91
C PRO A 109 -1.21 24.69 -15.36
N SER A 110 -1.18 23.79 -14.39
CA SER A 110 -1.13 22.34 -14.59
C SER A 110 -2.32 21.60 -13.97
N ALA A 111 -3.01 22.24 -13.03
CA ALA A 111 -4.22 21.76 -12.36
C ALA A 111 -5.21 22.90 -12.13
N LEU A 112 -6.47 22.58 -11.81
CA LEU A 112 -7.51 23.59 -11.58
C LEU A 112 -7.16 24.50 -10.41
N ARG A 113 -6.53 23.99 -9.34
CA ARG A 113 -6.04 24.82 -8.23
C ARG A 113 -5.01 25.87 -8.63
N ASP A 114 -4.29 25.69 -9.75
CA ASP A 114 -3.27 26.67 -10.18
C ASP A 114 -3.90 27.92 -10.79
N VAL A 115 -5.19 27.86 -11.15
CA VAL A 115 -5.98 29.01 -11.63
C VAL A 115 -7.01 29.48 -10.61
N LEU A 116 -6.95 28.97 -9.38
CA LEU A 116 -7.69 29.47 -8.24
C LEU A 116 -6.73 30.28 -7.36
N ALA A 117 -7.15 31.46 -6.93
CA ALA A 117 -6.40 32.31 -6.03
C ALA A 117 -7.15 32.53 -4.73
N LEU A 118 -6.37 32.80 -3.68
CA LEU A 118 -6.83 33.38 -2.43
C LEU A 118 -7.18 34.87 -2.64
N PRO A 119 -7.91 35.50 -1.70
CA PRO A 119 -8.40 36.87 -1.82
C PRO A 119 -7.31 37.86 -2.23
N ALA A 120 -7.73 38.90 -2.95
CA ALA A 120 -6.88 40.04 -3.24
C ALA A 120 -6.46 40.74 -1.94
N ASP A 121 -5.32 41.40 -1.93
CA ASP A 121 -4.82 42.12 -0.75
C ASP A 121 -4.40 43.54 -1.10
N THR A 122 -5.13 44.52 -0.57
CA THR A 122 -4.82 45.94 -0.79
C THR A 122 -3.98 46.55 0.32
N VAL A 123 -3.72 45.80 1.40
CA VAL A 123 -2.94 46.27 2.55
C VAL A 123 -1.51 46.59 2.10
N GLY A 124 -1.11 47.86 2.22
CA GLY A 124 0.22 48.33 1.84
C GLY A 124 0.44 48.59 0.35
N LEU A 125 -0.58 48.49 -0.52
CA LEU A 125 -0.48 48.96 -1.91
C LEU A 125 -0.46 50.50 -1.94
N ARG A 126 0.45 51.07 -2.74
CA ARG A 126 0.75 52.51 -2.72
C ARG A 126 0.61 53.22 -4.06
N THR A 127 0.76 52.51 -5.16
CA THR A 127 0.77 53.08 -6.50
C THR A 127 -0.34 52.49 -7.37
N ALA A 128 -0.77 53.22 -8.40
CA ALA A 128 -1.74 52.72 -9.36
C ALA A 128 -1.30 51.39 -10.00
N ALA A 129 0.01 51.21 -10.23
CA ALA A 129 0.58 49.97 -10.75
C ALA A 129 0.51 48.79 -9.77
N ASP A 130 0.50 49.06 -8.46
CA ASP A 130 0.31 48.03 -7.44
C ASP A 130 -1.12 47.50 -7.46
N PHE A 131 -2.09 48.41 -7.49
CA PHE A 131 -3.51 48.05 -7.64
C PHE A 131 -3.78 47.34 -8.97
N GLU A 132 -3.18 47.80 -10.08
CA GLU A 132 -3.30 47.12 -11.37
C GLU A 132 -2.78 45.69 -11.30
N ARG A 133 -1.59 45.49 -10.74
CA ARG A 133 -0.97 44.16 -10.62
C ARG A 133 -1.81 43.23 -9.75
N GLU A 134 -2.48 43.75 -8.73
CA GLU A 134 -3.30 42.94 -7.84
C GLU A 134 -4.66 42.58 -8.46
N PHE A 135 -5.45 43.56 -8.89
CA PHE A 135 -6.81 43.31 -9.37
C PHE A 135 -6.87 42.67 -10.75
N ARG A 136 -5.87 42.90 -11.62
CA ARG A 136 -5.81 42.29 -12.96
C ARG A 136 -5.60 40.78 -12.92
N ARG A 137 -5.25 40.22 -11.77
CA ARG A 137 -5.10 38.76 -11.59
C ARG A 137 -6.41 38.01 -11.76
N PHE A 138 -7.56 38.64 -11.52
CA PHE A 138 -8.84 37.95 -11.40
C PHE A 138 -9.70 38.05 -12.66
N ALA A 139 -10.37 36.96 -13.00
CA ALA A 139 -11.32 36.93 -14.10
C ALA A 139 -12.62 37.64 -13.68
N ILE A 140 -13.16 38.49 -14.56
CA ILE A 140 -14.47 39.13 -14.35
C ILE A 140 -15.60 38.14 -14.69
N GLU A 141 -15.40 37.31 -15.71
CA GLU A 141 -16.34 36.25 -16.07
C GLU A 141 -15.99 34.95 -15.33
N GLY A 142 -17.01 34.20 -14.91
CA GLY A 142 -16.83 32.88 -14.27
C GLY A 142 -16.57 32.91 -12.77
N ASN A 143 -16.46 34.10 -12.16
CA ASN A 143 -16.45 34.31 -10.71
C ASN A 143 -17.85 34.68 -10.19
N THR A 144 -18.11 34.31 -8.93
CA THR A 144 -19.30 34.78 -8.19
C THR A 144 -18.98 36.05 -7.41
N SER A 145 -17.76 36.13 -6.85
CA SER A 145 -17.24 37.31 -6.18
C SER A 145 -15.71 37.35 -6.25
N ILE A 146 -15.13 38.50 -5.88
CA ILE A 146 -13.70 38.72 -5.69
C ILE A 146 -13.53 39.30 -4.29
N ALA A 147 -13.16 38.45 -3.33
CA ALA A 147 -12.90 38.89 -1.96
C ALA A 147 -11.59 39.69 -1.90
N VAL A 148 -11.59 40.78 -1.13
CA VAL A 148 -10.47 41.71 -1.01
C VAL A 148 -10.21 42.04 0.45
N ARG A 149 -9.00 41.73 0.93
CA ARG A 149 -8.52 42.13 2.25
C ARG A 149 -8.10 43.59 2.25
N GLY A 150 -8.47 44.31 3.31
CA GLY A 150 -8.13 45.72 3.48
C GLY A 150 -8.96 46.68 2.61
N LEU A 151 -10.12 46.23 2.10
CA LEU A 151 -11.05 47.04 1.33
C LEU A 151 -12.44 46.99 1.98
N GLY A 152 -12.92 48.13 2.47
CA GLY A 152 -14.31 48.34 2.85
C GLY A 152 -15.13 48.79 1.64
N ILE A 153 -16.34 48.26 1.50
CA ILE A 153 -17.21 48.46 0.33
C ILE A 153 -18.61 48.85 0.81
N GLU A 154 -19.01 50.09 0.50
CA GLU A 154 -20.36 50.59 0.76
C GLU A 154 -21.05 50.89 -0.57
N ARG A 155 -22.26 50.36 -0.76
CA ARG A 155 -23.04 50.51 -1.99
C ARG A 155 -24.26 51.38 -1.71
N ASP A 156 -24.33 52.56 -2.34
CA ASP A 156 -25.43 53.52 -2.20
C ASP A 156 -26.01 53.89 -3.58
N GLY A 157 -27.14 53.27 -3.94
CA GLY A 157 -27.76 53.44 -5.25
C GLY A 157 -26.85 52.98 -6.39
N ASP A 158 -26.52 53.91 -7.30
CA ASP A 158 -25.62 53.68 -8.44
C ASP A 158 -24.14 53.97 -8.09
N ALA A 159 -23.85 54.38 -6.85
CA ALA A 159 -22.51 54.70 -6.38
C ALA A 159 -21.93 53.59 -5.48
N THR A 160 -20.66 53.28 -5.69
CA THR A 160 -19.85 52.41 -4.84
C THR A 160 -18.76 53.23 -4.16
N VAL A 161 -18.70 53.16 -2.84
CA VAL A 161 -17.69 53.78 -1.99
C VAL A 161 -16.70 52.72 -1.54
N LEU A 162 -15.42 52.95 -1.85
CA LEU A 162 -14.31 52.07 -1.51
C LEU A 162 -13.43 52.72 -0.44
N ARG A 163 -13.15 52.01 0.65
CA ARG A 163 -12.31 52.46 1.77
C ARG A 163 -11.12 51.52 1.93
N LEU A 164 -9.90 52.05 1.93
CA LEU A 164 -8.70 51.23 2.18
C LEU A 164 -8.41 51.17 3.67
N ALA A 165 -8.13 49.97 4.20
CA ALA A 165 -7.73 49.79 5.58
C ALA A 165 -6.41 50.52 5.87
N GLU A 166 -6.32 51.12 7.05
CA GLU A 166 -5.12 51.77 7.54
C GLU A 166 -4.06 50.71 7.91
N SER A 167 -2.82 50.93 7.47
CA SER A 167 -1.68 50.08 7.81
C SER A 167 -0.73 50.85 8.71
N ALA A 168 -0.14 50.18 9.70
CA ALA A 168 0.86 50.77 10.61
C ALA A 168 2.11 51.34 9.89
N ILE A 169 2.26 51.07 8.59
CA ILE A 169 3.41 51.44 7.76
C ILE A 169 3.07 52.63 6.82
N ASP A 170 1.82 53.08 6.74
CA ASP A 170 1.37 54.07 5.77
C ASP A 170 0.99 55.41 6.43
N ALA A 171 1.72 56.48 6.08
CA ALA A 171 1.55 57.81 6.68
C ALA A 171 0.64 58.76 5.86
N ASP A 172 0.17 58.36 4.67
CA ASP A 172 -0.64 59.19 3.77
C ASP A 172 -1.77 58.38 3.10
N SER A 173 -2.91 58.28 3.79
CA SER A 173 -4.11 57.58 3.30
C SER A 173 -4.71 58.23 2.05
N HIS A 174 -4.58 59.55 1.88
CA HIS A 174 -5.10 60.23 0.69
C HIS A 174 -4.32 59.85 -0.58
N ALA A 175 -3.00 59.70 -0.48
CA ALA A 175 -2.19 59.23 -1.60
C ALA A 175 -2.58 57.81 -2.06
N ARG A 176 -2.91 56.89 -1.14
CA ARG A 176 -3.35 55.53 -1.47
C ARG A 176 -4.72 55.51 -2.16
N HIS A 177 -5.70 56.26 -1.64
CA HIS A 177 -7.00 56.40 -2.28
C HIS A 177 -6.88 57.08 -3.66
N SER A 178 -6.00 58.08 -3.80
CA SER A 178 -5.70 58.72 -5.09
C SER A 178 -5.09 57.73 -6.10
N ALA A 179 -4.17 56.88 -5.66
CA ALA A 179 -3.56 55.84 -6.50
C ALA A 179 -4.58 54.78 -6.95
N LEU A 180 -5.51 54.39 -6.06
CA LEU A 180 -6.62 53.49 -6.41
C LEU A 180 -7.54 54.14 -7.46
N ALA A 181 -7.92 55.41 -7.26
CA ALA A 181 -8.75 56.16 -8.20
C ALA A 181 -8.07 56.38 -9.56
N GLU A 182 -6.75 56.63 -9.57
CA GLU A 182 -5.93 56.74 -10.78
C GLU A 182 -5.96 55.43 -11.58
N TRP A 183 -5.74 54.30 -10.91
CA TRP A 183 -5.81 52.99 -11.55
C TRP A 183 -7.21 52.69 -12.10
N LEU A 184 -8.27 52.88 -11.31
CA LEU A 184 -9.65 52.65 -11.74
C LEU A 184 -10.02 53.50 -12.96
N SER A 185 -9.58 54.76 -12.97
CA SER A 185 -9.75 55.66 -14.12
C SER A 185 -8.97 55.18 -15.34
N ALA A 186 -7.73 54.69 -15.16
CA ALA A 186 -6.91 54.21 -16.27
C ALA A 186 -7.43 52.88 -16.85
N ALA A 187 -7.88 51.96 -16.00
CA ALA A 187 -8.34 50.63 -16.40
C ALA A 187 -9.76 50.63 -16.98
N LEU A 188 -10.64 51.52 -16.49
CA LEU A 188 -12.09 51.46 -16.74
C LEU A 188 -12.72 52.79 -17.18
N GLY A 189 -11.94 53.85 -17.40
CA GLY A 189 -12.41 55.25 -17.44
C GLY A 189 -13.41 55.69 -18.51
N ARG A 190 -13.87 54.81 -19.43
CA ARG A 190 -15.02 55.12 -20.30
C ARG A 190 -16.35 54.67 -19.70
N GLU A 191 -16.30 53.75 -18.75
CA GLU A 191 -17.44 53.09 -18.13
C GLU A 191 -17.52 53.43 -16.63
N LEU A 192 -16.65 54.30 -16.13
CA LEU A 192 -16.48 54.67 -14.74
C LEU A 192 -16.32 56.19 -14.59
N THR A 193 -16.94 56.78 -13.56
CA THR A 193 -16.75 58.17 -13.15
C THR A 193 -16.40 58.21 -11.67
N ILE A 194 -15.24 58.78 -11.33
CA ILE A 194 -14.85 59.08 -9.95
C ILE A 194 -15.66 60.28 -9.47
N VAL A 195 -16.47 60.07 -8.43
CA VAL A 195 -17.33 61.08 -7.81
C VAL A 195 -16.55 61.91 -6.79
N ASP A 196 -15.78 61.24 -5.93
CA ASP A 196 -14.98 61.87 -4.87
C ASP A 196 -13.76 61.01 -4.51
N VAL A 197 -12.68 61.66 -4.05
CA VAL A 197 -11.46 61.04 -3.53
C VAL A 197 -10.90 61.89 -2.40
N ASP A 198 -10.84 61.34 -1.20
CA ASP A 198 -10.27 62.01 -0.04
C ASP A 198 -9.32 61.07 0.75
N ALA A 199 -9.08 61.37 2.03
CA ALA A 199 -8.22 60.55 2.87
C ALA A 199 -8.92 59.27 3.39
N GLU A 200 -10.25 59.24 3.37
CA GLU A 200 -11.09 58.19 3.95
C GLU A 200 -11.65 57.22 2.89
N HIS A 201 -11.87 57.68 1.66
CA HIS A 201 -12.54 56.87 0.64
C HIS A 201 -12.33 57.33 -0.81
N VAL A 202 -12.75 56.46 -1.74
CA VAL A 202 -12.97 56.73 -3.16
C VAL A 202 -14.43 56.43 -3.49
N ALA A 203 -15.20 57.44 -3.93
CA ALA A 203 -16.59 57.28 -4.36
C ALA A 203 -16.68 57.23 -5.90
N ILE A 204 -17.45 56.28 -6.43
CA ILE A 204 -17.43 55.96 -7.85
C ILE A 204 -18.81 55.58 -8.37
N THR A 205 -19.17 56.00 -9.58
CA THR A 205 -20.31 55.44 -10.33
C THR A 205 -19.79 54.73 -11.57
N ALA A 206 -20.36 53.56 -11.91
CA ALA A 206 -19.90 52.76 -13.03
C ALA A 206 -21.06 52.18 -13.86
N THR A 207 -20.76 51.79 -15.10
CA THR A 207 -21.67 51.13 -16.05
C THR A 207 -20.93 49.98 -16.74
N GLY A 208 -21.63 49.13 -17.49
CA GLY A 208 -20.99 48.07 -18.29
C GLY A 208 -20.09 47.14 -17.49
N ARG A 209 -18.89 46.87 -18.01
CA ARG A 209 -17.88 45.99 -17.43
C ARG A 209 -17.29 46.55 -16.13
N ALA A 210 -17.24 47.87 -15.99
CA ALA A 210 -16.80 48.50 -14.75
C ALA A 210 -17.81 48.26 -13.60
N ALA A 211 -19.10 48.31 -13.90
CA ALA A 211 -20.14 47.95 -12.94
C ALA A 211 -20.11 46.46 -12.59
N GLU A 212 -19.84 45.58 -13.56
CA GLU A 212 -19.67 44.14 -13.33
C GLU A 212 -18.51 43.85 -12.37
N LEU A 213 -17.34 44.47 -12.58
CA LEU A 213 -16.19 44.30 -11.66
C LEU A 213 -16.53 44.79 -10.24
N LEU A 214 -17.12 45.98 -10.10
CA LEU A 214 -17.50 46.53 -8.78
C LEU A 214 -18.58 45.68 -8.08
N ALA A 215 -19.46 45.03 -8.84
CA ALA A 215 -20.46 44.11 -8.31
C ALA A 215 -19.85 42.82 -7.77
N LEU A 216 -18.70 42.38 -8.33
CA LEU A 216 -17.98 41.20 -7.84
C LEU A 216 -17.21 41.45 -6.54
N LEU A 217 -16.77 42.68 -6.27
CA LEU A 217 -15.91 42.94 -5.10
C LEU A 217 -16.64 42.67 -3.77
N GLU A 218 -16.00 41.93 -2.88
CA GLU A 218 -16.49 41.65 -1.52
C GLU A 218 -15.37 41.89 -0.49
N GLU A 219 -15.76 42.20 0.75
CA GLU A 219 -14.82 42.36 1.86
C GLU A 219 -14.33 40.98 2.32
N ALA A 220 -13.01 40.78 2.38
CA ALA A 220 -12.43 39.58 2.99
C ALA A 220 -12.23 39.79 4.51
N PRO A 221 -12.21 38.71 5.33
CA PRO A 221 -11.90 38.84 6.74
C PRO A 221 -10.54 39.49 7.01
N GLU A 222 -10.45 40.23 8.10
CA GLU A 222 -9.19 40.78 8.59
C GLU A 222 -8.25 39.68 9.10
N ALA A 223 -6.94 39.88 8.91
CA ALA A 223 -5.94 38.92 9.34
C ALA A 223 -5.92 38.79 10.89
N VAL A 224 -5.67 37.57 11.38
CA VAL A 224 -5.53 37.27 12.81
C VAL A 224 -4.08 37.02 13.19
N SER A 225 -3.75 37.08 14.48
CA SER A 225 -2.43 36.69 14.95
C SER A 225 -2.17 35.20 14.70
N LEU A 226 -0.93 34.82 14.39
CA LEU A 226 -0.54 33.42 14.23
C LEU A 226 -0.77 32.59 15.51
N ASP A 227 -0.72 33.24 16.67
CA ASP A 227 -0.98 32.63 17.98
C ASP A 227 -2.47 32.27 18.19
N GLU A 228 -3.38 32.87 17.41
CA GLU A 228 -4.81 32.55 17.44
C GLU A 228 -5.16 31.36 16.52
N VAL A 229 -4.26 30.98 15.61
CA VAL A 229 -4.46 29.86 14.70
C VAL A 229 -4.11 28.56 15.40
N GLN A 230 -4.89 27.51 15.12
CA GLN A 230 -4.66 26.16 15.62
C GLN A 230 -3.18 25.74 15.53
N PRO A 231 -2.68 25.00 16.53
CA PRO A 231 -1.27 24.62 16.59
C PRO A 231 -0.88 23.67 15.45
N ALA A 232 0.42 23.60 15.14
CA ALA A 232 0.93 22.84 14.00
C ALA A 232 0.73 21.33 14.17
N HIS A 233 0.84 20.83 15.41
CA HIS A 233 0.64 19.41 15.71
C HIS A 233 -0.80 18.93 15.46
N GLU A 234 -1.81 19.82 15.54
CA GLU A 234 -3.18 19.50 15.15
C GLU A 234 -3.33 19.45 13.62
N ILE A 235 -2.59 20.31 12.89
CA ILE A 235 -2.57 20.31 11.43
C ILE A 235 -1.88 19.04 10.90
N THR A 236 -0.73 18.65 11.44
CA THR A 236 -0.01 17.46 10.96
C THR A 236 -0.84 16.17 11.09
N ARG A 237 -1.69 16.06 12.12
CA ARG A 237 -2.65 14.95 12.30
C ARG A 237 -3.73 14.88 11.22
N SER A 238 -3.97 15.97 10.47
CA SER A 238 -4.85 15.97 9.30
C SER A 238 -4.15 15.52 8.01
N LEU A 239 -2.82 15.43 8.01
CA LEU A 239 -2.01 15.02 6.87
C LEU A 239 -1.86 13.50 6.84
N ALA A 240 -1.94 12.92 5.64
CA ALA A 240 -1.80 11.49 5.42
C ALA A 240 -0.82 11.18 4.29
N SER A 241 -0.11 10.06 4.36
CA SER A 241 0.65 9.56 3.22
C SER A 241 -0.28 8.88 2.20
N GLY A 242 0.08 8.93 0.93
CA GLY A 242 -0.64 8.21 -0.12
C GLY A 242 -0.61 6.69 0.07
N ALA A 243 -1.70 6.03 -0.31
CA ALA A 243 -1.79 4.56 -0.31
C ALA A 243 -0.90 3.95 -1.40
N MET A 244 0.31 3.55 -1.03
CA MET A 244 1.32 2.99 -1.95
C MET A 244 1.74 1.61 -1.43
N SER A 245 1.59 0.57 -2.25
CA SER A 245 1.74 -0.80 -1.75
C SER A 245 3.20 -1.24 -1.57
N HIS A 246 3.46 -2.02 -0.54
CA HIS A 246 4.64 -2.87 -0.49
C HIS A 246 4.60 -3.86 -1.67
N GLY A 247 5.59 -3.76 -2.56
CA GLY A 247 5.62 -4.37 -3.89
C GLY A 247 5.64 -3.32 -4.99
N ALA A 248 4.80 -2.28 -4.93
CA ALA A 248 5.00 -1.10 -5.77
C ALA A 248 6.26 -0.35 -5.32
N LEU A 249 6.40 -0.15 -4.01
CA LEU A 249 7.63 0.29 -3.35
C LEU A 249 8.41 -0.91 -2.81
N VAL A 250 9.73 -0.80 -2.72
CA VAL A 250 10.53 -1.74 -1.93
C VAL A 250 10.22 -1.53 -0.43
N ALA A 251 10.49 -2.54 0.40
CA ALA A 251 10.18 -2.49 1.85
C ALA A 251 10.76 -1.25 2.55
N THR A 252 12.04 -0.94 2.29
CA THR A 252 12.76 0.20 2.89
C THR A 252 12.09 1.53 2.60
N ALA A 253 11.70 1.77 1.35
CA ALA A 253 11.01 2.99 0.94
C ALA A 253 9.59 3.06 1.52
N HIS A 254 8.88 1.94 1.59
CA HIS A 254 7.54 1.86 2.17
C HIS A 254 7.56 2.18 3.68
N GLU A 255 8.50 1.61 4.40
CA GLU A 255 8.70 1.87 5.83
C GLU A 255 9.16 3.31 6.09
N ALA A 256 10.03 3.87 5.25
CA ALA A 256 10.47 5.26 5.38
C ALA A 256 9.31 6.26 5.22
N VAL A 257 8.37 6.00 4.29
CA VAL A 257 7.14 6.81 4.17
C VAL A 257 6.32 6.74 5.46
N ALA A 258 6.09 5.52 5.98
CA ALA A 258 5.30 5.34 7.18
C ALA A 258 5.94 6.04 8.39
N HIS A 259 7.24 5.83 8.55
CA HIS A 259 8.03 6.41 9.62
C HIS A 259 8.03 7.94 9.59
N GLY A 260 8.44 8.57 8.48
CA GLY A 260 8.49 10.04 8.37
C GLY A 260 7.12 10.70 8.56
N THR A 261 6.04 10.05 8.13
CA THR A 261 4.68 10.53 8.33
C THR A 261 4.25 10.40 9.81
N ASN A 262 4.52 9.24 10.42
CA ASN A 262 4.15 8.96 11.81
C ASN A 262 4.95 9.81 12.81
N MET A 263 6.18 10.21 12.46
CA MET A 263 7.04 11.06 13.29
C MET A 263 6.37 12.39 13.68
N VAL A 264 5.56 12.96 12.79
CA VAL A 264 4.86 14.24 13.01
C VAL A 264 3.41 14.04 13.48
N GLY A 265 3.02 12.81 13.84
CA GLY A 265 1.64 12.47 14.20
C GLY A 265 0.68 12.38 13.02
N GLY A 266 1.18 12.39 11.78
CA GLY A 266 0.36 12.19 10.58
C GLY A 266 -0.03 10.72 10.39
N MET A 267 -0.88 10.48 9.39
CA MET A 267 -1.46 9.15 9.11
C MET A 267 -0.77 8.46 7.93
N SER A 268 0.06 7.45 8.20
CA SER A 268 0.67 6.62 7.14
C SER A 268 -0.27 5.56 6.58
N ASN A 269 -0.17 5.22 5.29
CA ASN A 269 -1.06 4.27 4.61
C ASN A 269 -0.32 3.10 3.95
N SER A 270 -0.76 1.87 4.24
CA SER A 270 -0.11 0.62 3.77
C SER A 270 -0.22 0.39 2.26
N GLY A 271 -1.25 0.93 1.62
CA GLY A 271 -1.69 0.52 0.28
C GLY A 271 -2.11 -0.96 0.21
N GLU A 272 -2.34 -1.45 -1.01
CA GLU A 272 -2.94 -2.76 -1.31
C GLU A 272 -2.01 -3.98 -1.13
N GLY A 273 -0.81 -3.80 -0.56
CA GLY A 273 0.25 -4.84 -0.57
C GLY A 273 0.32 -5.72 0.66
N GLY A 274 -0.43 -5.40 1.71
CA GLY A 274 -0.23 -5.95 3.06
C GLY A 274 1.02 -5.42 3.75
N GLU A 275 1.19 -5.78 5.02
CA GLU A 275 2.37 -5.44 5.84
C GLU A 275 2.82 -6.65 6.65
N HIS A 276 4.15 -6.81 6.79
CA HIS A 276 4.73 -7.86 7.63
C HIS A 276 4.51 -7.54 9.11
N LEU A 277 4.28 -8.58 9.93
CA LEU A 277 3.94 -8.43 11.36
C LEU A 277 5.03 -7.77 12.20
N SER A 278 6.29 -7.80 11.75
CA SER A 278 7.41 -7.15 12.45
C SER A 278 7.28 -5.63 12.56
N ARG A 279 6.37 -5.01 11.81
CA ARG A 279 6.12 -3.56 11.85
C ARG A 279 5.05 -3.17 12.88
N TYR A 280 4.24 -4.11 13.34
CA TYR A 280 3.06 -3.81 14.15
C TYR A 280 3.50 -3.23 15.51
N GLY A 281 2.79 -2.19 15.97
CA GLY A 281 3.16 -1.46 17.19
C GLY A 281 4.44 -0.63 17.14
N THR A 282 5.05 -0.46 15.97
CA THR A 282 6.24 0.40 15.80
C THR A 282 5.88 1.65 15.01
N ILE A 283 6.72 2.69 15.09
CA ILE A 283 6.56 3.92 14.27
C ILE A 283 6.62 3.65 12.75
N ARG A 284 7.04 2.45 12.33
CA ARG A 284 7.07 2.00 10.93
C ARG A 284 5.77 1.33 10.50
N GLY A 285 4.88 0.98 11.43
CA GLY A 285 3.56 0.43 11.13
C GLY A 285 2.65 1.48 10.51
N SER A 286 1.91 1.11 9.46
CA SER A 286 0.94 2.04 8.85
C SER A 286 -0.28 2.22 9.75
N ARG A 287 -0.67 3.47 10.00
CA ARG A 287 -1.88 3.82 10.75
C ARG A 287 -3.18 3.62 9.97
N ILE A 288 -3.07 3.66 8.64
CA ILE A 288 -4.14 3.36 7.70
C ILE A 288 -3.80 2.06 6.98
N LYS A 289 -4.72 1.12 6.99
CA LYS A 289 -4.59 -0.18 6.34
C LYS A 289 -5.65 -0.36 5.27
N GLN A 290 -5.29 -0.87 4.10
CA GLN A 290 -6.18 -0.87 2.93
C GLN A 290 -6.84 -2.22 2.67
N PHE A 291 -8.14 -2.20 2.46
CA PHE A 291 -8.90 -3.25 1.78
C PHE A 291 -9.03 -2.88 0.31
N ALA A 292 -8.28 -3.60 -0.55
CA ALA A 292 -8.40 -3.53 -1.99
C ALA A 292 -8.92 -4.87 -2.55
N SER A 293 -9.38 -4.90 -3.81
CA SER A 293 -10.03 -6.05 -4.44
C SER A 293 -9.23 -7.36 -4.38
N GLY A 294 -7.88 -7.29 -4.39
CA GLY A 294 -7.03 -8.48 -4.28
C GLY A 294 -6.93 -9.09 -2.87
N ARG A 295 -7.37 -8.38 -1.82
CA ARG A 295 -7.25 -8.74 -0.40
C ARG A 295 -5.86 -9.23 0.02
N PHE A 296 -4.81 -8.71 -0.63
CA PHE A 296 -3.45 -9.14 -0.35
C PHE A 296 -3.03 -8.73 1.07
N GLY A 297 -2.52 -9.70 1.83
CA GLY A 297 -1.98 -9.50 3.17
C GLY A 297 -3.00 -9.04 4.23
N VAL A 298 -4.30 -9.19 3.95
CA VAL A 298 -5.37 -8.94 4.93
C VAL A 298 -5.62 -10.20 5.75
N TRP A 299 -5.38 -10.14 7.05
CA TRP A 299 -5.55 -11.25 7.99
C TRP A 299 -5.82 -10.71 9.41
N ALA A 300 -6.16 -11.55 10.39
CA ALA A 300 -6.52 -11.10 11.74
C ALA A 300 -5.46 -10.18 12.40
N GLY A 301 -4.16 -10.52 12.32
CA GLY A 301 -3.09 -9.69 12.91
C GLY A 301 -2.87 -8.36 12.21
N TYR A 302 -3.16 -8.28 10.90
CA TYR A 302 -3.17 -7.00 10.19
C TYR A 302 -4.21 -6.03 10.76
N LEU A 303 -5.34 -6.56 11.25
CA LEU A 303 -6.43 -5.80 11.86
C LEU A 303 -6.28 -5.62 13.38
N ALA A 304 -5.42 -6.42 14.00
CA ALA A 304 -5.09 -6.34 15.42
C ALA A 304 -3.91 -5.41 15.73
N ASP A 305 -3.16 -4.96 14.71
CA ASP A 305 -2.02 -4.05 14.85
C ASP A 305 -2.40 -2.81 15.68
N PRO A 306 -1.72 -2.53 16.79
CA PRO A 306 -2.05 -1.38 17.65
C PRO A 306 -1.76 -0.02 17.02
N MET A 307 -1.00 0.04 15.91
CA MET A 307 -0.84 1.29 15.14
C MET A 307 -2.08 1.62 14.30
N LEU A 308 -2.98 0.66 14.05
CA LEU A 308 -4.12 0.84 13.17
C LEU A 308 -5.15 1.81 13.76
N GLU A 309 -5.41 2.90 13.04
CA GLU A 309 -6.45 3.89 13.39
C GLU A 309 -7.57 3.96 12.34
N GLU A 310 -7.29 3.58 11.09
CA GLU A 310 -8.26 3.62 9.99
C GLU A 310 -8.10 2.44 9.01
N ILE A 311 -9.22 1.92 8.51
CA ILE A 311 -9.23 0.98 7.38
C ILE A 311 -9.75 1.68 6.13
N GLU A 312 -8.98 1.66 5.04
CA GLU A 312 -9.38 2.23 3.76
C GLU A 312 -9.90 1.19 2.77
N ILE A 313 -11.19 1.27 2.45
CA ILE A 313 -11.80 0.52 1.34
C ILE A 313 -11.50 1.26 0.04
N LYS A 314 -10.67 0.67 -0.81
CA LYS A 314 -10.25 1.24 -2.09
C LYS A 314 -11.23 0.85 -3.21
N MET A 315 -12.21 1.71 -3.49
CA MET A 315 -13.09 1.51 -4.65
C MET A 315 -12.39 1.83 -5.97
N GLY A 316 -11.43 2.76 -5.96
CA GLY A 316 -10.63 3.10 -7.12
C GLY A 316 -9.42 3.97 -6.77
N GLN A 317 -8.59 4.26 -7.77
CA GLN A 317 -7.51 5.24 -7.67
C GLN A 317 -7.47 6.13 -8.91
N GLY A 318 -7.05 7.39 -8.74
CA GLY A 318 -7.04 8.40 -9.80
C GLY A 318 -6.37 7.96 -11.10
N ALA A 319 -5.23 7.28 -11.01
CA ALA A 319 -4.46 6.80 -12.16
C ALA A 319 -5.14 5.72 -13.01
N LYS A 320 -6.07 4.96 -12.42
CA LYS A 320 -6.76 3.83 -13.06
C LYS A 320 -8.08 3.51 -12.34
N PRO A 321 -9.11 4.35 -12.49
CA PRO A 321 -10.33 4.27 -11.68
C PRO A 321 -11.16 3.01 -11.92
N GLY A 322 -11.17 2.49 -13.15
CA GLY A 322 -11.96 1.32 -13.55
C GLY A 322 -11.19 -0.02 -13.57
N GLU A 323 -10.00 -0.08 -12.99
CA GLU A 323 -9.12 -1.26 -13.03
C GLU A 323 -8.61 -1.65 -11.64
N GLY A 324 -8.12 -2.89 -11.52
CA GLY A 324 -7.46 -3.38 -10.31
C GLY A 324 -6.00 -2.96 -10.17
N GLY A 325 -5.44 -3.24 -9.00
CA GLY A 325 -4.00 -3.21 -8.74
C GLY A 325 -3.22 -4.09 -9.73
N GLN A 326 -2.01 -3.67 -10.10
CA GLN A 326 -1.14 -4.40 -11.03
C GLN A 326 0.26 -4.40 -10.47
N LEU A 327 0.84 -5.59 -10.33
CA LEU A 327 2.22 -5.77 -9.91
C LEU A 327 2.94 -6.75 -10.85
N PRO A 328 3.85 -6.25 -11.72
CA PRO A 328 4.57 -7.08 -12.69
C PRO A 328 5.35 -8.22 -12.03
N ALA A 329 5.43 -9.36 -12.72
CA ALA A 329 6.09 -10.59 -12.29
C ALA A 329 7.49 -10.37 -11.67
N ALA A 330 8.35 -9.58 -12.32
CA ALA A 330 9.71 -9.30 -11.86
C ALA A 330 9.79 -8.59 -10.49
N LYS A 331 8.68 -7.97 -10.04
CA LYS A 331 8.56 -7.33 -8.73
C LYS A 331 7.94 -8.23 -7.67
N VAL A 332 7.42 -9.40 -8.07
CA VAL A 332 6.87 -10.40 -7.16
C VAL A 332 8.03 -11.26 -6.65
N THR A 333 8.84 -10.66 -5.79
CA THR A 333 9.95 -11.33 -5.09
C THR A 333 9.41 -12.35 -4.08
N VAL A 334 10.30 -13.13 -3.47
CA VAL A 334 9.95 -14.07 -2.39
C VAL A 334 9.19 -13.37 -1.25
N ASP A 335 9.69 -12.22 -0.81
CA ASP A 335 9.10 -11.46 0.31
C ASP A 335 7.72 -10.89 -0.07
N ILE A 336 7.55 -10.44 -1.31
CA ILE A 336 6.26 -9.96 -1.82
C ILE A 336 5.26 -11.11 -1.99
N ALA A 337 5.69 -12.25 -2.55
CA ALA A 337 4.85 -13.43 -2.68
C ALA A 337 4.38 -13.93 -1.31
N ALA A 338 5.27 -13.90 -0.30
CA ALA A 338 4.95 -14.25 1.08
C ALA A 338 3.90 -13.28 1.69
N ALA A 339 4.11 -11.97 1.55
CA ALA A 339 3.18 -10.96 2.06
C ALA A 339 1.79 -11.05 1.40
N ARG A 340 1.73 -11.44 0.13
CA ARG A 340 0.50 -11.45 -0.68
C ARG A 340 -0.15 -12.83 -0.84
N GLY A 341 0.48 -13.89 -0.34
CA GLY A 341 -0.01 -15.26 -0.51
C GLY A 341 -0.03 -15.75 -1.97
N GLY A 342 0.99 -15.34 -2.74
CA GLY A 342 1.17 -15.69 -4.16
C GLY A 342 2.41 -16.55 -4.42
N THR A 343 2.73 -16.73 -5.70
CA THR A 343 3.90 -17.48 -6.18
C THR A 343 4.99 -16.49 -6.63
N PRO A 344 6.25 -16.63 -6.18
CA PRO A 344 7.36 -15.78 -6.65
C PRO A 344 7.48 -15.80 -8.19
N GLY A 345 7.69 -14.62 -8.78
CA GLY A 345 7.84 -14.48 -10.22
C GLY A 345 6.55 -14.61 -11.05
N VAL A 346 5.39 -14.75 -10.41
CA VAL A 346 4.08 -14.75 -11.09
C VAL A 346 3.43 -13.39 -10.93
N GLU A 347 2.94 -12.80 -12.03
CA GLU A 347 2.30 -11.48 -12.02
C GLU A 347 1.04 -11.46 -11.17
N LEU A 348 0.82 -10.36 -10.43
CA LEU A 348 -0.37 -10.16 -9.61
C LEU A 348 -1.23 -9.04 -10.19
N VAL A 349 -2.30 -9.43 -10.88
CA VAL A 349 -3.36 -8.53 -11.33
C VAL A 349 -4.57 -8.72 -10.41
N SER A 350 -4.97 -7.65 -9.75
CA SER A 350 -6.16 -7.69 -8.89
C SER A 350 -7.43 -7.62 -9.76
N PRO A 351 -8.54 -8.25 -9.33
CA PRO A 351 -9.83 -8.03 -9.97
C PRO A 351 -10.17 -6.53 -9.99
N PRO A 352 -10.83 -6.01 -11.04
CA PRO A 352 -11.30 -4.62 -11.03
C PRO A 352 -12.31 -4.34 -9.89
N PRO A 353 -13.36 -5.17 -9.65
CA PRO A 353 -14.28 -4.93 -8.55
C PRO A 353 -13.79 -5.59 -7.25
N HIS A 354 -14.29 -5.07 -6.13
CA HIS A 354 -14.41 -5.84 -4.90
C HIS A 354 -15.52 -6.89 -5.10
N HIS A 355 -15.20 -8.19 -5.01
CA HIS A 355 -16.18 -9.25 -5.23
C HIS A 355 -17.24 -9.36 -4.11
N ASP A 356 -17.06 -8.60 -3.04
CA ASP A 356 -17.99 -8.40 -1.93
C ASP A 356 -18.59 -6.99 -1.93
N THR A 357 -18.59 -6.30 -3.07
CA THR A 357 -19.21 -4.97 -3.24
C THR A 357 -19.76 -4.81 -4.65
N TYR A 358 -21.03 -5.19 -4.85
CA TYR A 358 -21.74 -5.01 -6.12
C TYR A 358 -22.84 -3.93 -6.06
N SER A 359 -23.08 -3.42 -4.86
CA SER A 359 -24.11 -2.43 -4.56
C SER A 359 -23.70 -1.58 -3.35
N ILE A 360 -24.51 -0.59 -3.00
CA ILE A 360 -24.24 0.27 -1.83
C ILE A 360 -24.47 -0.48 -0.51
N GLU A 361 -25.42 -1.42 -0.48
CA GLU A 361 -25.69 -2.29 0.65
C GLU A 361 -24.56 -3.30 0.90
N ASP A 362 -23.90 -3.77 -0.15
CA ASP A 362 -22.69 -4.59 -0.02
C ASP A 362 -21.51 -3.77 0.50
N LEU A 363 -21.37 -2.51 0.04
CA LEU A 363 -20.36 -1.60 0.61
C LEU A 363 -20.65 -1.34 2.09
N ALA A 364 -21.91 -1.18 2.48
CA ALA A 364 -22.30 -1.06 3.88
C ALA A 364 -21.94 -2.32 4.69
N GLN A 365 -22.06 -3.51 4.09
CA GLN A 365 -21.60 -4.76 4.71
C GLN A 365 -20.07 -4.80 4.84
N LEU A 366 -19.30 -4.38 3.83
CA LEU A 366 -17.84 -4.31 3.93
C LEU A 366 -17.38 -3.27 4.96
N ILE A 367 -18.06 -2.13 5.07
CA ILE A 367 -17.84 -1.14 6.14
C ILE A 367 -18.13 -1.77 7.51
N HIS A 368 -19.20 -2.55 7.63
CA HIS A 368 -19.50 -3.32 8.84
C HIS A 368 -18.33 -4.25 9.18
N ASP A 369 -17.89 -5.09 8.24
CA ASP A 369 -16.78 -6.03 8.46
C ASP A 369 -15.48 -5.32 8.85
N ALA A 370 -15.15 -4.18 8.22
CA ALA A 370 -13.98 -3.38 8.59
C ALA A 370 -14.09 -2.82 10.02
N LYS A 371 -15.30 -2.45 10.45
CA LYS A 371 -15.56 -1.99 11.82
C LYS A 371 -15.41 -3.08 12.88
N ALA A 372 -15.28 -4.35 12.51
CA ALA A 372 -14.91 -5.42 13.42
C ALA A 372 -13.54 -5.15 14.10
N ALA A 373 -12.63 -4.44 13.42
CA ALA A 373 -11.34 -4.04 13.97
C ALA A 373 -11.40 -2.90 15.00
N ARG A 374 -12.59 -2.34 15.28
CA ARG A 374 -12.84 -1.23 16.24
C ARG A 374 -12.19 0.11 15.86
N VAL A 375 -11.98 0.35 14.56
CA VAL A 375 -11.35 1.57 14.01
C VAL A 375 -12.29 2.33 13.06
N ARG A 376 -11.85 3.51 12.59
CA ARG A 376 -12.59 4.29 11.58
C ARG A 376 -12.47 3.64 10.21
N VAL A 377 -13.46 3.84 9.35
CA VAL A 377 -13.47 3.32 7.98
C VAL A 377 -13.51 4.43 6.95
N ILE A 378 -12.58 4.36 6.01
CA ILE A 378 -12.46 5.24 4.85
C ILE A 378 -13.02 4.54 3.63
N VAL A 379 -13.71 5.27 2.77
CA VAL A 379 -13.99 4.82 1.40
C VAL A 379 -13.26 5.75 0.43
N LYS A 380 -12.31 5.20 -0.32
CA LYS A 380 -11.56 5.93 -1.34
C LYS A 380 -12.27 5.85 -2.68
N LEU A 381 -12.77 7.00 -3.12
CA LEU A 381 -13.43 7.23 -4.40
C LEU A 381 -12.51 8.02 -5.33
N VAL A 382 -12.81 7.97 -6.62
CA VAL A 382 -12.16 8.82 -7.63
C VAL A 382 -13.14 9.86 -8.10
N SER A 383 -12.68 11.10 -8.25
CA SER A 383 -13.44 12.19 -8.86
C SER A 383 -13.97 11.75 -10.23
N SER A 384 -15.28 11.54 -10.32
CA SER A 384 -16.04 11.18 -11.52
C SER A 384 -17.41 11.84 -11.43
N GLU A 385 -18.10 12.00 -12.55
CA GLU A 385 -19.45 12.58 -12.57
C GLU A 385 -20.38 11.78 -11.65
N GLY A 386 -21.15 12.48 -10.79
CA GLY A 386 -22.07 11.85 -9.84
C GLY A 386 -21.43 11.34 -8.55
N ILE A 387 -20.15 11.63 -8.31
CA ILE A 387 -19.45 11.26 -7.06
C ILE A 387 -20.17 11.84 -5.83
N GLY A 388 -20.80 13.02 -5.92
CA GLY A 388 -21.57 13.59 -4.81
C GLY A 388 -22.69 12.68 -4.33
N THR A 389 -23.47 12.12 -5.26
CA THR A 389 -24.54 11.15 -4.97
C THR A 389 -24.00 9.87 -4.34
N ILE A 390 -22.88 9.35 -4.87
CA ILE A 390 -22.21 8.17 -4.32
C ILE A 390 -21.75 8.45 -2.89
N ALA A 391 -21.15 9.61 -2.63
CA ALA A 391 -20.69 10.00 -1.31
C ALA A 391 -21.82 10.09 -0.27
N VAL A 392 -23.01 10.55 -0.67
CA VAL A 392 -24.21 10.49 0.20
C VAL A 392 -24.56 9.04 0.56
N GLY A 393 -24.53 8.12 -0.40
CA GLY A 393 -24.74 6.70 -0.15
C GLY A 393 -23.69 6.12 0.80
N VAL A 394 -22.42 6.43 0.57
CA VAL A 394 -21.28 5.99 1.39
C VAL A 394 -21.38 6.50 2.83
N ALA A 395 -21.77 7.77 3.02
CA ALA A 395 -22.00 8.33 4.35
C ALA A 395 -23.13 7.60 5.09
N LYS A 396 -24.25 7.31 4.40
CA LYS A 396 -25.37 6.53 4.97
C LYS A 396 -24.98 5.08 5.28
N ALA A 397 -24.08 4.51 4.47
CA ALA A 397 -23.50 3.17 4.66
C ALA A 397 -22.62 3.07 5.92
N GLY A 398 -22.28 4.20 6.54
CA GLY A 398 -21.57 4.26 7.81
C GLY A 398 -20.07 4.49 7.69
N ALA A 399 -19.56 4.98 6.56
CA ALA A 399 -18.16 5.40 6.45
C ALA A 399 -17.90 6.62 7.35
N ASP A 400 -16.72 6.67 7.97
CA ASP A 400 -16.31 7.78 8.84
C ASP A 400 -15.47 8.81 8.06
N VAL A 401 -14.81 8.36 6.98
CA VAL A 401 -13.99 9.20 6.10
C VAL A 401 -14.33 8.88 4.64
N ILE A 402 -14.42 9.90 3.80
CA ILE A 402 -14.49 9.74 2.34
C ILE A 402 -13.23 10.35 1.75
N ASN A 403 -12.45 9.56 1.03
CA ASN A 403 -11.24 10.04 0.34
C ASN A 403 -11.55 10.29 -1.14
N VAL A 404 -11.39 11.51 -1.61
CA VAL A 404 -11.63 11.91 -3.01
C VAL A 404 -10.30 12.07 -3.74
N ALA A 405 -10.01 11.13 -4.64
CA ALA A 405 -8.81 11.14 -5.47
C ALA A 405 -9.05 11.78 -6.83
N GLY A 406 -8.18 12.72 -7.23
CA GLY A 406 -8.16 13.28 -8.58
C GLY A 406 -7.43 12.40 -9.59
N ASN A 407 -7.63 12.67 -10.87
CA ASN A 407 -6.96 12.01 -12.01
C ASN A 407 -5.43 12.17 -12.03
N THR A 408 -4.88 13.15 -11.31
CA THR A 408 -3.43 13.42 -11.22
C THR A 408 -2.69 12.51 -10.23
N GLY A 409 -3.38 11.54 -9.61
CA GLY A 409 -2.79 10.58 -8.68
C GLY A 409 -1.69 9.72 -9.31
N GLY A 410 -0.62 9.45 -8.56
CA GLY A 410 0.47 8.58 -9.00
C GLY A 410 0.09 7.10 -9.08
N THR A 411 0.91 6.30 -9.77
CA THR A 411 0.84 4.83 -9.77
C THR A 411 2.19 4.19 -10.05
N GLY A 412 2.41 2.99 -9.51
CA GLY A 412 3.59 2.17 -9.81
C GLY A 412 3.46 1.39 -11.13
N ALA A 413 2.24 1.08 -11.57
CA ALA A 413 1.92 0.42 -12.84
C ALA A 413 0.44 0.62 -13.20
N ALA A 414 0.18 1.01 -14.44
CA ALA A 414 -1.17 1.14 -15.01
C ALA A 414 -1.13 1.09 -16.54
N ALA A 415 -2.28 0.85 -17.17
CA ALA A 415 -2.46 1.08 -18.59
C ALA A 415 -2.32 2.58 -18.93
N VAL A 416 -1.60 2.86 -20.01
CA VAL A 416 -1.37 4.22 -20.53
C VAL A 416 -2.68 4.97 -20.82
N THR A 417 -3.70 4.27 -21.31
CA THR A 417 -5.00 4.85 -21.62
C THR A 417 -5.69 5.40 -20.37
N SER A 418 -5.68 4.63 -19.29
CA SER A 418 -6.33 5.00 -18.03
C SER A 418 -5.66 6.18 -17.36
N LEU A 419 -4.31 6.22 -17.40
CA LEU A 419 -3.53 7.35 -16.89
C LEU A 419 -3.87 8.70 -17.54
N LYS A 420 -4.34 8.70 -18.80
CA LYS A 420 -4.59 9.95 -19.54
C LYS A 420 -6.06 10.34 -19.60
N TYR A 421 -6.95 9.36 -19.60
CA TYR A 421 -8.33 9.57 -20.03
C TYR A 421 -9.37 9.18 -18.98
N ALA A 422 -8.95 8.74 -17.79
CA ALA A 422 -9.88 8.38 -16.72
C ALA A 422 -9.74 9.29 -15.49
N GLY A 423 -10.87 9.57 -14.84
CA GLY A 423 -10.98 10.46 -13.69
C GLY A 423 -11.08 11.95 -14.06
N ARG A 424 -11.53 12.77 -13.11
CA ARG A 424 -11.60 14.25 -13.18
C ARG A 424 -10.63 14.90 -12.18
N SER A 425 -10.51 16.23 -12.25
CA SER A 425 -9.74 17.00 -11.26
C SER A 425 -10.22 16.73 -9.84
N ALA A 426 -9.30 16.75 -8.87
CA ALA A 426 -9.65 16.55 -7.46
C ALA A 426 -10.57 17.65 -6.95
N GLU A 427 -10.29 18.89 -7.33
CA GLU A 427 -10.97 20.12 -6.89
C GLU A 427 -12.49 20.05 -7.19
N ILE A 428 -12.86 19.59 -8.39
CA ILE A 428 -14.27 19.39 -8.79
C ILE A 428 -14.93 18.33 -7.90
N GLY A 429 -14.24 17.21 -7.66
CA GLY A 429 -14.79 16.11 -6.87
C GLY A 429 -14.95 16.49 -5.39
N ILE A 430 -13.99 17.24 -4.83
CA ILE A 430 -14.02 17.71 -3.44
C ILE A 430 -15.22 18.63 -3.24
N ALA A 431 -15.40 19.63 -4.13
CA ALA A 431 -16.53 20.54 -4.09
C ALA A 431 -17.87 19.80 -4.23
N GLU A 432 -18.01 18.93 -5.24
CA GLU A 432 -19.26 18.17 -5.48
C GLU A 432 -19.64 17.28 -4.27
N VAL A 433 -18.67 16.59 -3.68
CA VAL A 433 -18.90 15.77 -2.47
C VAL A 433 -19.27 16.64 -1.28
N HIS A 434 -18.56 17.74 -1.04
CA HIS A 434 -18.88 18.65 0.05
C HIS A 434 -20.31 19.19 -0.08
N GLN A 435 -20.67 19.74 -1.23
CA GLN A 435 -21.99 20.30 -1.51
C GLN A 435 -23.10 19.25 -1.38
N ALA A 436 -22.91 18.04 -1.94
CA ALA A 436 -23.91 16.97 -1.84
C ALA A 436 -24.14 16.50 -0.40
N LEU A 437 -23.08 16.38 0.40
CA LEU A 437 -23.18 16.02 1.81
C LEU A 437 -23.85 17.13 2.64
N VAL A 438 -23.56 18.41 2.33
CA VAL A 438 -24.21 19.57 2.98
C VAL A 438 -25.71 19.57 2.69
N ALA A 439 -26.10 19.44 1.41
CA ALA A 439 -27.49 19.41 0.99
C ALA A 439 -28.31 18.27 1.63
N ASN A 440 -27.64 17.21 2.09
CA ASN A 440 -28.27 16.07 2.76
C ASN A 440 -28.09 16.05 4.29
N GLY A 441 -27.49 17.09 4.89
CA GLY A 441 -27.27 17.16 6.34
C GLY A 441 -26.30 16.09 6.87
N LEU A 442 -25.36 15.63 6.04
CA LEU A 442 -24.41 14.56 6.36
C LEU A 442 -22.96 15.05 6.47
N ARG A 443 -22.67 16.32 6.11
CA ARG A 443 -21.29 16.81 6.00
C ARG A 443 -20.51 16.75 7.32
N ASP A 444 -21.16 16.98 8.45
CA ASP A 444 -20.49 16.93 9.76
C ASP A 444 -20.20 15.51 10.27
N LYS A 445 -20.78 14.48 9.64
CA LYS A 445 -20.52 13.07 10.02
C LYS A 445 -19.23 12.51 9.46
N VAL A 446 -18.77 13.06 8.35
CA VAL A 446 -17.72 12.46 7.52
C VAL A 446 -16.57 13.44 7.39
N THR A 447 -15.37 12.96 7.66
CA THR A 447 -14.13 13.65 7.29
C THR A 447 -13.93 13.50 5.78
N LEU A 448 -13.83 14.61 5.05
CA LEU A 448 -13.50 14.60 3.63
C LEU A 448 -11.97 14.66 3.45
N ARG A 449 -11.36 13.53 3.08
CA ARG A 449 -9.93 13.45 2.75
C ARG A 449 -9.71 13.78 1.27
N CYS A 450 -8.72 14.61 1.00
CA CYS A 450 -8.41 15.12 -0.33
C CYS A 450 -7.12 14.48 -0.85
N SER A 451 -7.19 13.85 -2.02
CA SER A 451 -6.04 13.28 -2.74
C SER A 451 -5.83 14.04 -4.05
N GLY A 452 -5.27 15.26 -3.94
CA GLY A 452 -5.17 16.25 -5.02
C GLY A 452 -3.76 16.54 -5.55
N ALA A 453 -2.78 15.66 -5.29
CA ALA A 453 -1.37 15.90 -5.62
C ALA A 453 -0.79 17.15 -4.92
N HIS A 454 -1.07 17.30 -3.62
CA HIS A 454 -0.63 18.40 -2.77
C HIS A 454 0.91 18.52 -2.72
N GLN A 455 1.41 19.74 -2.86
CA GLN A 455 2.84 20.10 -2.84
C GLN A 455 3.16 21.19 -1.82
N THR A 456 2.22 22.07 -1.50
CA THR A 456 2.43 23.21 -0.60
C THR A 456 1.28 23.35 0.40
N GLY A 457 1.45 24.18 1.43
CA GLY A 457 0.39 24.55 2.37
C GLY A 457 -0.74 25.29 1.67
N GLY A 458 -0.45 26.04 0.61
CA GLY A 458 -1.46 26.62 -0.26
C GLY A 458 -2.38 25.59 -0.91
N ASP A 459 -1.84 24.45 -1.36
CA ASP A 459 -2.67 23.37 -1.91
C ASP A 459 -3.60 22.78 -0.84
N VAL A 460 -3.12 22.65 0.41
CA VAL A 460 -3.91 22.19 1.55
C VAL A 460 -5.05 23.17 1.85
N VAL A 461 -4.77 24.46 1.95
CA VAL A 461 -5.79 25.48 2.23
C VAL A 461 -6.81 25.56 1.10
N THR A 462 -6.41 25.53 -0.17
CA THR A 462 -7.36 25.50 -1.30
C THR A 462 -8.30 24.29 -1.20
N SER A 463 -7.77 23.09 -0.93
CA SER A 463 -8.60 21.90 -0.71
C SER A 463 -9.52 22.04 0.51
N ALA A 464 -9.08 22.71 1.58
CA ALA A 464 -9.90 22.98 2.76
C ALA A 464 -11.06 23.93 2.42
N LEU A 465 -10.79 25.03 1.72
CA LEU A 465 -11.79 26.01 1.27
C LEU A 465 -12.85 25.35 0.36
N LEU A 466 -12.47 24.39 -0.49
CA LEU A 466 -13.39 23.57 -1.28
C LEU A 466 -14.21 22.55 -0.46
N GLY A 467 -13.88 22.38 0.82
CA GLY A 467 -14.61 21.54 1.76
C GLY A 467 -13.85 20.33 2.28
N GLY A 468 -12.53 20.25 2.15
CA GLY A 468 -11.69 19.18 2.72
C GLY A 468 -11.38 19.32 4.21
N ASP A 469 -11.10 18.20 4.88
CA ASP A 469 -10.71 18.12 6.31
C ASP A 469 -9.35 17.44 6.53
N SER A 470 -8.88 16.62 5.59
CA SER A 470 -7.65 15.84 5.68
C SER A 470 -6.97 15.76 4.31
N PHE A 471 -5.63 15.68 4.26
CA PHE A 471 -4.88 15.92 3.02
C PHE A 471 -3.83 14.83 2.77
N GLU A 472 -3.93 14.15 1.63
CA GLU A 472 -3.07 13.01 1.27
C GLU A 472 -1.88 13.45 0.38
N PHE A 473 -0.70 12.92 0.70
CA PHE A 473 0.57 13.17 0.01
C PHE A 473 1.19 11.85 -0.48
N GLY A 474 1.06 11.56 -1.78
CA GLY A 474 1.65 10.38 -2.42
C GLY A 474 3.00 10.68 -3.07
N THR A 475 2.97 11.22 -4.30
CA THR A 475 4.18 11.53 -5.07
C THR A 475 5.15 12.43 -4.33
N THR A 476 4.64 13.45 -3.63
CA THR A 476 5.46 14.37 -2.84
C THR A 476 6.24 13.66 -1.73
N ALA A 477 5.62 12.70 -1.03
CA ALA A 477 6.30 11.90 -0.02
C ALA A 477 7.44 11.08 -0.64
N LEU A 478 7.24 10.51 -1.84
CA LEU A 478 8.30 9.81 -2.56
C LEU A 478 9.42 10.76 -3.03
N MET A 479 9.10 11.99 -3.41
CA MET A 479 10.10 12.99 -3.82
C MET A 479 10.96 13.44 -2.64
N MET A 480 10.37 13.60 -1.45
CA MET A 480 11.12 13.79 -0.21
C MET A 480 11.96 12.58 0.22
N LEU A 481 11.73 11.42 -0.41
CA LEU A 481 12.56 10.22 -0.29
C LEU A 481 13.39 9.99 -1.57
N LYS A 482 13.82 11.08 -2.22
CA LYS A 482 14.73 11.12 -3.38
C LYS A 482 14.19 10.51 -4.68
N CYS A 483 12.87 10.44 -4.86
CA CYS A 483 12.31 10.09 -6.17
C CYS A 483 12.70 11.15 -7.23
N VAL A 484 13.45 10.71 -8.24
CA VAL A 484 13.88 11.58 -9.36
C VAL A 484 12.86 11.67 -10.50
N MET A 485 11.63 11.18 -10.30
CA MET A 485 10.55 11.18 -11.30
C MET A 485 10.97 10.60 -12.67
N ALA A 486 11.77 9.53 -12.66
CA ALA A 486 12.22 8.83 -13.88
C ALA A 486 11.08 8.10 -14.62
N LYS A 487 9.93 7.89 -13.97
CA LYS A 487 8.73 7.24 -14.53
C LYS A 487 9.00 5.84 -15.09
N ASN A 488 9.86 5.07 -14.41
CA ASN A 488 10.19 3.68 -14.73
C ASN A 488 9.87 2.74 -13.55
N CYS A 489 8.89 3.08 -12.71
CA CYS A 489 8.61 2.40 -11.45
C CYS A 489 8.22 0.92 -11.60
N ASN A 490 7.67 0.56 -12.77
CA ASN A 490 7.29 -0.80 -13.14
C ASN A 490 8.46 -1.67 -13.63
N ILE A 491 9.60 -1.07 -14.02
CA ILE A 491 10.73 -1.77 -14.64
C ILE A 491 12.00 -1.61 -13.80
N LYS A 492 12.57 -0.40 -13.76
CA LYS A 492 13.88 -0.14 -13.15
C LYS A 492 13.95 1.26 -12.55
N CYS A 493 13.89 1.36 -11.22
CA CYS A 493 14.06 2.60 -10.48
C CYS A 493 15.54 2.95 -10.36
N PRO A 494 15.99 4.14 -10.79
CA PRO A 494 17.37 4.56 -10.60
C PRO A 494 17.67 4.98 -9.15
N ALA A 495 16.65 5.34 -8.37
CA ALA A 495 16.79 5.84 -7.00
C ALA A 495 16.43 4.80 -5.91
N GLY A 496 16.19 3.54 -6.31
CA GLY A 496 15.94 2.45 -5.37
C GLY A 496 14.55 2.37 -4.72
N LEU A 497 13.63 3.30 -4.99
CA LEU A 497 12.32 3.33 -4.31
C LEU A 497 11.38 2.18 -4.69
N THR A 498 11.44 1.72 -5.94
CA THR A 498 10.45 0.76 -6.49
C THR A 498 11.06 -0.54 -7.01
N THR A 499 12.36 -0.54 -7.30
CA THR A 499 13.23 -1.68 -7.63
C THR A 499 14.68 -1.26 -7.34
N ASN A 500 15.64 -2.19 -7.31
CA ASN A 500 17.04 -1.95 -6.93
C ASN A 500 17.18 -1.37 -5.50
N PRO A 501 16.71 -2.11 -4.46
CA PRO A 501 16.69 -1.61 -3.08
C PRO A 501 18.06 -1.14 -2.58
N GLU A 502 19.16 -1.66 -3.13
CA GLU A 502 20.54 -1.25 -2.83
C GLU A 502 20.86 0.21 -3.19
N ALA A 503 20.08 0.83 -4.08
CA ALA A 503 20.25 2.22 -4.50
C ALA A 503 19.41 3.22 -3.68
N PHE A 504 18.58 2.74 -2.74
CA PHE A 504 17.70 3.60 -1.95
C PHE A 504 18.50 4.31 -0.84
N ASP A 505 18.35 5.63 -0.76
CA ASP A 505 19.07 6.53 0.16
C ASP A 505 18.14 7.64 0.69
N GLY A 506 16.87 7.31 0.94
CA GLY A 506 15.87 8.25 1.46
C GLY A 506 15.87 8.32 2.99
N ASP A 507 15.86 9.55 3.54
CA ASP A 507 15.79 9.81 4.98
C ASP A 507 14.34 10.14 5.42
N PRO A 508 13.70 9.32 6.29
CA PRO A 508 12.34 9.59 6.77
C PRO A 508 12.22 10.93 7.53
N ARG A 509 13.30 11.45 8.12
CA ARG A 509 13.27 12.77 8.80
C ARG A 509 13.13 13.92 7.81
N ALA A 510 13.65 13.78 6.59
CA ALA A 510 13.43 14.78 5.54
C ALA A 510 11.94 14.88 5.18
N LEU A 511 11.25 13.73 5.10
CA LEU A 511 9.79 13.71 4.92
C LEU A 511 9.06 14.36 6.11
N ALA A 512 9.44 14.03 7.34
CA ALA A 512 8.88 14.67 8.53
C ALA A 512 9.07 16.19 8.49
N GLN A 513 10.26 16.67 8.11
CA GLN A 513 10.58 18.10 8.00
C GLN A 513 9.69 18.81 7.00
N TYR A 514 9.51 18.19 5.83
CA TYR A 514 8.61 18.71 4.82
C TYR A 514 7.16 18.82 5.31
N LEU A 515 6.66 17.84 6.06
CA LEU A 515 5.31 17.90 6.64
C LEU A 515 5.17 18.98 7.72
N LEU A 516 6.23 19.24 8.50
CA LEU A 516 6.26 20.38 9.44
C LEU A 516 6.23 21.72 8.70
N ASN A 517 7.02 21.86 7.64
CA ASN A 517 7.00 23.04 6.77
C ASN A 517 5.58 23.31 6.22
N ILE A 518 4.90 22.26 5.73
CA ILE A 518 3.51 22.35 5.26
C ILE A 518 2.58 22.83 6.37
N ALA A 519 2.65 22.23 7.57
CA ALA A 519 1.77 22.57 8.68
C ALA A 519 1.92 24.04 9.10
N HIS A 520 3.15 24.54 9.19
CA HIS A 520 3.39 25.94 9.54
C HIS A 520 3.01 26.91 8.42
N GLU A 521 3.21 26.57 7.14
CA GLU A 521 2.73 27.41 6.03
C GLU A 521 1.20 27.49 6.03
N VAL A 522 0.51 26.39 6.31
CA VAL A 522 -0.96 26.39 6.47
C VAL A 522 -1.37 27.38 7.56
N ARG A 523 -0.67 27.42 8.71
CA ARG A 523 -0.99 28.39 9.77
C ARG A 523 -0.85 29.83 9.32
N GLU A 524 0.22 30.15 8.60
CA GLU A 524 0.46 31.50 8.06
C GLU A 524 -0.62 31.91 7.06
N ILE A 525 -1.04 31.00 6.19
CA ILE A 525 -2.09 31.27 5.21
C ILE A 525 -3.43 31.47 5.92
N LEU A 526 -3.80 30.61 6.88
CA LEU A 526 -5.02 30.74 7.66
C LEU A 526 -5.06 32.08 8.42
N ALA A 527 -3.95 32.46 9.07
CA ALA A 527 -3.81 33.75 9.74
C ALA A 527 -4.06 34.92 8.77
N GLY A 528 -3.47 34.85 7.56
CA GLY A 528 -3.64 35.85 6.51
C GLY A 528 -5.06 35.96 5.96
N LEU A 529 -5.83 34.86 6.00
CA LEU A 529 -7.24 34.78 5.61
C LEU A 529 -8.20 35.14 6.76
N GLY A 530 -7.69 35.42 7.97
CA GLY A 530 -8.52 35.69 9.14
C GLY A 530 -9.21 34.45 9.73
N LEU A 531 -8.70 33.26 9.45
CA LEU A 531 -9.27 31.98 9.89
C LEU A 531 -8.39 31.36 10.98
N LYS A 532 -9.02 30.86 12.05
CA LYS A 532 -8.32 30.29 13.21
C LYS A 532 -8.05 28.80 13.08
N SER A 533 -8.67 28.12 12.12
CA SER A 533 -8.51 26.68 11.94
C SER A 533 -8.83 26.22 10.51
N LEU A 534 -8.31 25.05 10.13
CA LEU A 534 -8.74 24.34 8.91
C LEU A 534 -10.24 24.03 8.93
N ARG A 535 -10.80 23.85 10.13
CA ARG A 535 -12.23 23.64 10.34
C ARG A 535 -13.06 24.88 9.97
N GLU A 536 -12.56 26.08 10.25
CA GLU A 536 -13.18 27.34 9.82
C GLU A 536 -13.01 27.60 8.33
N ALA A 537 -11.91 27.13 7.72
CA ALA A 537 -11.71 27.21 6.27
C ALA A 537 -12.68 26.31 5.49
N ARG A 538 -13.13 25.21 6.08
CA ARG A 538 -13.96 24.21 5.43
C ARG A 538 -15.19 24.79 4.72
N GLY A 539 -15.20 24.75 3.39
CA GLY A 539 -16.33 25.17 2.56
C GLY A 539 -16.44 26.69 2.38
N ARG A 540 -15.45 27.47 2.82
CA ARG A 540 -15.34 28.93 2.61
C ARG A 540 -14.89 29.25 1.18
N THR A 541 -15.64 28.75 0.19
CA THR A 541 -15.33 28.94 -1.23
C THR A 541 -15.45 30.39 -1.68
N ASP A 542 -16.06 31.28 -0.88
CA ASP A 542 -16.02 32.74 -1.05
C ASP A 542 -14.59 33.30 -1.06
N LEU A 543 -13.66 32.62 -0.39
CA LEU A 543 -12.25 33.01 -0.34
C LEU A 543 -11.42 32.45 -1.51
N LEU A 544 -12.05 31.77 -2.47
CA LEU A 544 -11.39 31.32 -3.71
C LEU A 544 -11.94 32.09 -4.91
N GLN A 545 -11.06 32.49 -5.82
CA GLN A 545 -11.43 33.19 -7.04
C GLN A 545 -10.70 32.65 -8.27
N LEU A 546 -11.37 32.63 -9.42
CA LEU A 546 -10.79 32.31 -10.71
C LEU A 546 -9.84 33.42 -11.18
N LEU A 547 -8.63 33.03 -11.58
CA LEU A 547 -7.62 33.90 -12.16
C LEU A 547 -7.88 34.17 -13.66
N ASP A 548 -7.62 35.40 -14.11
CA ASP A 548 -7.45 35.76 -15.53
C ASP A 548 -6.02 35.37 -15.99
N HIS A 549 -5.79 34.06 -16.09
CA HIS A 549 -4.46 33.51 -16.30
C HIS A 549 -4.04 33.61 -17.79
N PRO A 550 -2.84 34.16 -18.13
CA PRO A 550 -2.42 34.39 -19.51
C PRO A 550 -2.33 33.12 -20.38
N SER A 551 -2.02 31.98 -19.75
CA SER A 551 -1.96 30.66 -20.40
C SER A 551 -3.29 29.90 -20.45
N ALA A 552 -4.41 30.49 -19.99
CA ALA A 552 -5.72 29.87 -20.10
C ALA A 552 -6.19 29.86 -21.58
N VAL A 553 -6.63 28.68 -22.05
CA VAL A 553 -7.17 28.52 -23.41
C VAL A 553 -8.67 28.29 -23.30
N GLY A 554 -9.45 29.36 -23.47
CA GLY A 554 -10.92 29.33 -23.33
C GLY A 554 -11.41 30.09 -22.10
N ARG A 555 -12.71 29.96 -21.81
CA ARG A 555 -13.36 30.56 -20.63
C ARG A 555 -13.75 29.45 -19.67
N LEU A 556 -13.45 29.62 -18.39
CA LEU A 556 -13.88 28.74 -17.31
C LEU A 556 -15.01 29.41 -16.54
N ASP A 557 -15.95 28.61 -16.08
CA ASP A 557 -17.03 29.04 -15.19
C ASP A 557 -16.99 28.15 -13.96
N VAL A 558 -16.59 28.73 -12.82
CA VAL A 558 -16.43 28.00 -11.55
C VAL A 558 -17.51 28.37 -10.54
N ARG A 559 -18.53 29.14 -10.93
CA ARG A 559 -19.55 29.67 -10.01
C ARG A 559 -20.27 28.58 -9.22
N ASP A 560 -20.67 27.50 -9.88
CA ASP A 560 -21.33 26.37 -9.22
C ASP A 560 -20.36 25.59 -8.31
N MET A 561 -19.09 25.47 -8.71
CA MET A 561 -18.05 24.81 -7.90
C MET A 561 -17.71 25.62 -6.64
N LEU A 562 -17.73 26.95 -6.73
CA LEU A 562 -17.41 27.86 -5.64
C LEU A 562 -18.66 28.38 -4.91
N ALA A 563 -19.82 27.78 -5.15
CA ALA A 563 -21.04 28.13 -4.43
C ALA A 563 -20.89 27.85 -2.93
N VAL A 564 -21.10 28.88 -2.12
CA VAL A 564 -21.11 28.77 -0.65
C VAL A 564 -22.46 28.23 -0.20
N HIS A 565 -22.46 27.26 0.69
CA HIS A 565 -23.66 26.68 1.26
C HIS A 565 -23.60 26.70 2.79
N ASP A 566 -24.70 27.11 3.43
CA ASP A 566 -24.85 26.95 4.87
C ASP A 566 -24.81 25.47 5.25
N ILE A 567 -24.03 25.13 6.29
CA ILE A 567 -23.91 23.74 6.77
C ILE A 567 -24.96 23.53 7.87
N PRO A 568 -26.11 22.88 7.58
CA PRO A 568 -27.13 22.64 8.58
C PRO A 568 -26.59 21.70 9.65
N GLN A 569 -26.70 22.10 10.92
CA GLN A 569 -26.38 21.25 12.06
C GLN A 569 -27.49 20.20 12.23
N VAL A 570 -27.15 18.92 12.04
CA VAL A 570 -28.07 17.81 12.25
C VAL A 570 -27.61 17.03 13.47
N ALA A 571 -28.41 17.06 14.55
CA ALA A 571 -28.04 16.50 15.85
C ALA A 571 -27.88 14.97 15.85
N ASP A 572 -28.76 14.26 15.11
CA ASP A 572 -28.69 12.80 14.97
C ASP A 572 -28.99 12.40 13.52
N PRO A 573 -27.98 12.45 12.63
CA PRO A 573 -28.22 12.10 11.25
C PRO A 573 -28.39 10.58 11.14
N ILE A 574 -29.11 10.09 10.14
CA ILE A 574 -29.35 8.65 9.98
C ILE A 574 -28.09 7.96 9.42
N THR A 575 -27.66 6.86 10.05
CA THR A 575 -26.57 5.98 9.58
C THR A 575 -26.93 4.53 9.88
N LEU A 576 -26.41 3.60 9.09
CA LEU A 576 -26.54 2.19 9.41
C LEU A 576 -25.77 1.87 10.72
N PRO A 577 -26.43 1.29 11.73
CA PRO A 577 -25.78 0.89 12.95
C PRO A 577 -24.84 -0.30 12.70
N ARG A 578 -23.85 -0.43 13.55
CA ARG A 578 -22.94 -1.58 13.63
C ARG A 578 -23.28 -2.37 14.88
N ASP A 579 -23.50 -3.67 14.74
CA ASP A 579 -23.94 -4.55 15.82
C ASP A 579 -23.03 -5.77 15.90
N PHE A 580 -22.22 -5.83 16.95
CA PHE A 580 -21.31 -6.92 17.25
C PHE A 580 -21.61 -7.55 18.63
N ALA A 581 -22.82 -7.37 19.16
CA ALA A 581 -23.15 -7.80 20.52
C ALA A 581 -22.92 -9.30 20.78
N ILE A 582 -23.05 -10.14 19.74
CA ILE A 582 -22.73 -11.57 19.82
C ILE A 582 -21.23 -11.77 20.03
N ASP A 583 -20.39 -11.15 19.20
CA ASP A 583 -18.94 -11.26 19.30
C ASP A 583 -18.41 -10.68 20.61
N ASP A 584 -18.96 -9.54 21.07
CA ASP A 584 -18.64 -8.96 22.38
C ASP A 584 -18.93 -9.97 23.51
N SER A 585 -20.06 -10.67 23.46
CA SER A 585 -20.38 -11.73 24.43
C SER A 585 -19.47 -12.96 24.31
N LEU A 586 -19.07 -13.33 23.08
CA LEU A 586 -18.16 -14.45 22.85
C LEU A 586 -16.78 -14.17 23.41
N ILE A 587 -16.21 -12.96 23.18
CA ILE A 587 -14.87 -12.64 23.67
C ILE A 587 -14.80 -12.58 25.20
N GLU A 588 -15.85 -12.10 25.87
CA GLU A 588 -15.95 -12.14 27.33
C GLU A 588 -15.84 -13.58 27.87
N ARG A 589 -16.55 -14.53 27.25
CA ARG A 589 -16.51 -15.94 27.65
C ARG A 589 -15.16 -16.59 27.35
N VAL A 590 -14.57 -16.29 26.20
CA VAL A 590 -13.23 -16.80 25.83
C VAL A 590 -12.17 -16.26 26.78
N ARG A 591 -12.18 -14.95 27.08
CA ARG A 591 -11.25 -14.34 28.04
C ARG A 591 -11.39 -14.98 29.42
N ALA A 592 -12.61 -15.11 29.93
CA ALA A 592 -12.85 -15.68 31.25
C ALA A 592 -12.34 -17.12 31.39
N ALA A 593 -12.55 -17.97 30.37
CA ALA A 593 -12.13 -19.38 30.41
C ALA A 593 -10.63 -19.55 30.12
N ILE A 594 -10.17 -19.03 28.99
CA ILE A 594 -8.81 -19.32 28.49
C ILE A 594 -7.77 -18.42 29.14
N ILE A 595 -8.03 -17.11 29.25
CA ILE A 595 -7.04 -16.14 29.72
C ILE A 595 -7.03 -16.06 31.24
N ASP A 596 -8.19 -15.85 31.86
CA ASP A 596 -8.30 -15.67 33.31
C ASP A 596 -8.35 -17.01 34.07
N GLY A 597 -9.08 -17.99 33.51
CA GLY A 597 -9.24 -19.33 34.08
C GLY A 597 -8.09 -20.29 33.78
N GLY A 598 -7.29 -20.02 32.74
CA GLY A 598 -6.18 -20.88 32.32
C GLY A 598 -6.62 -22.23 31.75
N GLU A 599 -7.84 -22.32 31.23
CA GLU A 599 -8.37 -23.54 30.61
C GLU A 599 -7.66 -23.84 29.28
N SER A 600 -7.50 -25.12 28.94
CA SER A 600 -6.90 -25.55 27.67
C SER A 600 -7.86 -25.46 26.48
N GLU A 601 -9.17 -25.49 26.76
CA GLU A 601 -10.22 -25.39 25.76
C GLU A 601 -11.49 -24.77 26.36
N VAL A 602 -12.31 -24.14 25.53
CA VAL A 602 -13.65 -23.65 25.89
C VAL A 602 -14.65 -24.01 24.80
N ARG A 603 -15.80 -24.55 25.22
CA ARG A 603 -16.95 -24.81 24.34
C ARG A 603 -18.11 -23.88 24.67
N ILE A 604 -18.62 -23.21 23.64
CA ILE A 604 -19.72 -22.26 23.73
C ILE A 604 -20.85 -22.79 22.85
N ASP A 605 -21.92 -23.28 23.47
CA ASP A 605 -23.14 -23.74 22.81
C ASP A 605 -24.32 -22.77 23.04
N GLY A 606 -25.44 -23.02 22.34
CA GLY A 606 -26.71 -22.32 22.56
C GLY A 606 -26.82 -20.94 21.91
N VAL A 607 -26.02 -20.67 20.88
CA VAL A 607 -26.03 -19.40 20.13
C VAL A 607 -26.87 -19.56 18.86
N SER A 608 -28.14 -19.18 18.92
CA SER A 608 -29.03 -19.21 17.76
C SER A 608 -28.95 -17.91 16.96
N LEU A 609 -28.77 -18.01 15.66
CA LEU A 609 -28.53 -16.89 14.74
C LEU A 609 -29.73 -16.67 13.81
N MET A 610 -29.95 -15.40 13.49
CA MET A 610 -30.85 -14.92 12.44
C MET A 610 -30.04 -14.16 11.38
N ASN A 611 -30.62 -13.99 10.18
CA ASN A 611 -29.93 -13.38 9.04
C ASN A 611 -29.45 -11.93 9.27
N ARG A 612 -29.92 -11.28 10.33
CA ARG A 612 -29.46 -9.96 10.79
C ARG A 612 -28.13 -10.00 11.56
N ASN A 613 -27.75 -11.15 12.08
CA ASN A 613 -26.52 -11.36 12.84
C ASN A 613 -25.36 -11.53 11.86
N LYS A 614 -24.71 -10.40 11.57
CA LYS A 614 -23.67 -10.26 10.55
C LYS A 614 -22.29 -10.41 11.16
N SER A 615 -21.34 -10.86 10.35
CA SER A 615 -19.90 -10.88 10.69
C SER A 615 -19.53 -11.67 11.95
N VAL A 616 -20.42 -12.58 12.41
CA VAL A 616 -20.25 -13.33 13.66
C VAL A 616 -18.97 -14.16 13.62
N GLY A 617 -18.16 -14.05 14.68
CA GLY A 617 -16.85 -14.67 14.84
C GLY A 617 -15.68 -13.83 14.32
N GLY A 618 -15.94 -12.78 13.54
CA GLY A 618 -14.88 -11.95 12.96
C GLY A 618 -14.26 -10.95 13.91
N GLN A 619 -15.06 -10.25 14.71
CA GLN A 619 -14.52 -9.35 15.74
C GLN A 619 -13.84 -10.16 16.84
N LEU A 620 -14.43 -11.29 17.24
CA LEU A 620 -13.83 -12.24 18.17
C LEU A 620 -12.41 -12.64 17.73
N SER A 621 -12.24 -13.00 16.45
CA SER A 621 -10.94 -13.49 15.93
C SER A 621 -9.87 -12.41 15.94
N ILE A 622 -10.23 -11.16 15.65
CA ILE A 622 -9.33 -10.01 15.72
C ILE A 622 -8.98 -9.69 17.19
N ASP A 623 -9.98 -9.72 18.08
CA ASP A 623 -9.79 -9.43 19.51
C ASP A 623 -8.89 -10.49 20.17
N VAL A 624 -9.05 -11.78 19.85
CA VAL A 624 -8.15 -12.85 20.32
C VAL A 624 -6.71 -12.60 19.88
N GLU A 625 -6.48 -12.26 18.60
CA GLU A 625 -5.14 -11.96 18.09
C GLU A 625 -4.51 -10.77 18.82
N ARG A 626 -5.30 -9.70 19.04
CA ARG A 626 -4.86 -8.47 19.73
C ARG A 626 -4.48 -8.76 21.17
N ILE A 627 -5.32 -9.49 21.89
CA ILE A 627 -5.08 -9.84 23.29
C ILE A 627 -3.77 -10.61 23.43
N LEU A 628 -3.58 -11.66 22.63
CA LEU A 628 -2.44 -12.56 22.75
C LEU A 628 -1.11 -11.89 22.35
N ASN A 629 -1.10 -10.95 21.41
CA ASN A 629 0.13 -10.40 20.85
C ASN A 629 0.44 -8.96 21.27
N HIS A 630 -0.54 -8.20 21.76
CA HIS A 630 -0.39 -6.77 22.02
C HIS A 630 -0.91 -6.31 23.40
N GLU A 631 -1.75 -7.08 24.08
CA GLU A 631 -2.22 -6.73 25.45
C GLU A 631 -1.53 -7.56 26.54
N LEU A 632 -1.27 -8.84 26.29
CA LEU A 632 -0.61 -9.73 27.25
C LEU A 632 0.91 -9.76 27.07
N SER A 633 1.64 -9.90 28.17
CA SER A 633 3.09 -10.07 28.14
C SER A 633 3.50 -11.47 27.63
N ALA A 634 4.77 -11.60 27.25
CA ALA A 634 5.33 -12.88 26.83
C ALA A 634 5.28 -13.93 27.95
N GLU A 635 5.47 -13.53 29.21
CA GLU A 635 5.39 -14.40 30.38
C GLU A 635 3.95 -14.87 30.65
N GLN A 636 2.98 -13.97 30.52
CA GLN A 636 1.57 -14.30 30.72
C GLN A 636 1.10 -15.33 29.70
N THR A 637 1.41 -15.11 28.42
CA THR A 637 1.03 -16.04 27.35
C THR A 637 1.75 -17.38 27.45
N ALA A 638 3.01 -17.41 27.89
CA ALA A 638 3.75 -18.66 28.12
C ALA A 638 3.17 -19.53 29.24
N GLY A 639 2.42 -18.94 30.18
CA GLY A 639 1.75 -19.66 31.25
C GLY A 639 0.40 -20.29 30.86
N LEU A 640 -0.15 -19.98 29.69
CA LEU A 640 -1.48 -20.42 29.26
C LEU A 640 -1.41 -21.75 28.49
N PRO A 641 -2.10 -22.83 28.93
CA PRO A 641 -2.04 -24.13 28.27
C PRO A 641 -2.58 -24.15 26.84
N ALA A 642 -3.54 -23.26 26.53
CA ALA A 642 -4.17 -23.15 25.22
C ALA A 642 -3.35 -22.34 24.20
N VAL A 643 -2.22 -21.74 24.61
CA VAL A 643 -1.44 -20.82 23.77
C VAL A 643 -0.11 -21.45 23.38
N GLN A 644 0.25 -21.31 22.11
CA GLN A 644 1.57 -21.64 21.59
C GLN A 644 2.22 -20.42 20.96
N ARG A 645 3.54 -20.48 20.81
CA ARG A 645 4.33 -19.42 20.17
C ARG A 645 5.16 -20.01 19.03
N ASP A 646 5.12 -19.36 17.88
CA ASP A 646 5.95 -19.76 16.73
C ASP A 646 7.39 -19.20 16.86
N GLU A 647 8.29 -19.59 15.95
CA GLU A 647 9.69 -19.14 16.04
C GLU A 647 9.89 -17.63 15.79
N ARG A 648 8.85 -16.92 15.34
CA ARG A 648 8.86 -15.46 15.14
C ARG A 648 8.36 -14.73 16.38
N GLY A 649 7.92 -15.46 17.39
CA GLY A 649 7.40 -14.91 18.63
C GLY A 649 5.90 -14.59 18.59
N ARG A 650 5.15 -14.97 17.54
CA ARG A 650 3.68 -14.76 17.53
C ARG A 650 3.02 -15.78 18.45
N ALA A 651 2.20 -15.30 19.39
CA ALA A 651 1.33 -16.14 20.22
C ALA A 651 0.01 -16.43 19.51
N TYR A 652 -0.44 -17.68 19.54
CA TYR A 652 -1.68 -18.12 18.91
C TYR A 652 -2.32 -19.27 19.71
N LEU A 653 -3.63 -19.48 19.52
CA LEU A 653 -4.35 -20.56 20.19
C LEU A 653 -4.10 -21.91 19.49
N VAL A 654 -3.98 -22.97 20.29
CA VAL A 654 -3.92 -24.35 19.76
C VAL A 654 -5.23 -24.72 19.06
N ASP A 655 -5.13 -25.60 18.07
CA ASP A 655 -6.29 -26.03 17.28
C ASP A 655 -7.42 -26.57 18.16
N GLY A 656 -8.63 -26.00 17.99
CA GLY A 656 -9.81 -26.38 18.76
C GLY A 656 -9.88 -25.83 20.19
N ALA A 657 -8.97 -24.94 20.62
CA ALA A 657 -9.02 -24.28 21.92
C ALA A 657 -10.32 -23.51 22.16
N VAL A 658 -10.91 -22.93 21.10
CA VAL A 658 -12.20 -22.24 21.18
C VAL A 658 -13.17 -22.90 20.21
N ARG A 659 -14.25 -23.50 20.73
CA ARG A 659 -15.31 -24.14 19.91
C ARG A 659 -16.63 -23.44 20.15
N ILE A 660 -17.21 -22.89 19.10
CA ILE A 660 -18.48 -22.16 19.16
C ILE A 660 -19.48 -22.86 18.26
N ALA A 661 -20.53 -23.43 18.86
CA ALA A 661 -21.63 -24.04 18.14
C ALA A 661 -22.78 -23.04 18.00
N THR A 662 -23.21 -22.84 16.75
CA THR A 662 -24.31 -21.96 16.38
C THR A 662 -25.35 -22.70 15.52
N ASP A 663 -26.58 -22.22 15.52
CA ASP A 663 -27.67 -22.76 14.72
C ASP A 663 -28.50 -21.66 14.05
N GLY A 664 -29.37 -22.03 13.10
CA GLY A 664 -30.35 -21.14 12.50
C GLY A 664 -29.95 -20.62 11.13
N SER A 665 -30.06 -19.31 10.91
CA SER A 665 -29.70 -18.69 9.62
C SER A 665 -28.73 -17.54 9.87
N ALA A 666 -27.43 -17.77 9.74
CA ALA A 666 -26.41 -16.74 9.95
C ALA A 666 -26.48 -15.65 8.85
N GLY A 667 -26.25 -14.38 9.22
CA GLY A 667 -26.19 -13.28 8.27
C GLY A 667 -24.93 -13.29 7.40
N GLN A 668 -24.73 -12.18 6.67
CA GLN A 668 -23.55 -12.00 5.82
C GLN A 668 -22.26 -12.12 6.65
N SER A 669 -21.21 -12.68 6.04
CA SER A 669 -19.84 -12.72 6.57
C SER A 669 -19.66 -13.55 7.85
N TYR A 670 -20.45 -14.60 8.04
CA TYR A 670 -20.23 -15.57 9.11
C TYR A 670 -18.81 -16.15 9.07
N GLY A 671 -18.11 -16.10 10.21
CA GLY A 671 -16.73 -16.58 10.31
C GLY A 671 -15.70 -15.77 9.52
N ALA A 672 -15.99 -14.51 9.19
CA ALA A 672 -14.99 -13.61 8.62
C ALA A 672 -13.74 -13.56 9.51
N PHE A 673 -12.54 -13.47 8.92
CA PHE A 673 -11.27 -13.35 9.65
C PHE A 673 -10.98 -14.44 10.70
N THR A 674 -11.67 -15.59 10.64
CA THR A 674 -11.45 -16.70 11.58
C THR A 674 -9.96 -17.02 11.67
N ASN A 675 -9.45 -17.07 12.90
CA ASN A 675 -8.02 -17.17 13.20
C ASN A 675 -7.68 -18.50 13.90
N ASP A 676 -6.38 -18.77 14.05
CA ASP A 676 -5.86 -20.01 14.63
C ASP A 676 -6.51 -20.37 15.98
N GLY A 677 -6.84 -21.65 16.14
CA GLY A 677 -7.44 -22.22 17.35
C GLY A 677 -8.95 -22.01 17.53
N ILE A 678 -9.59 -21.19 16.68
CA ILE A 678 -11.04 -20.97 16.70
C ILE A 678 -11.74 -21.94 15.74
N THR A 679 -12.76 -22.63 16.25
CA THR A 679 -13.66 -23.51 15.48
C THR A 679 -15.09 -23.02 15.58
N LEU A 680 -15.68 -22.65 14.45
CA LEU A 680 -17.08 -22.24 14.32
C LEU A 680 -17.90 -23.39 13.70
N GLU A 681 -18.79 -23.98 14.46
CA GLU A 681 -19.66 -25.09 14.05
C GLU A 681 -21.10 -24.57 13.86
N HIS A 682 -21.53 -24.35 12.61
CA HIS A 682 -22.87 -23.89 12.29
C HIS A 682 -23.75 -25.04 11.78
N THR A 683 -24.96 -25.18 12.32
CA THR A 683 -25.99 -26.08 11.76
C THR A 683 -27.16 -25.23 11.25
N GLY A 684 -27.32 -25.16 9.92
CA GLY A 684 -28.25 -24.20 9.32
C GLY A 684 -27.77 -23.63 8.00
N THR A 685 -28.23 -22.43 7.67
CA THR A 685 -27.79 -21.69 6.48
C THR A 685 -26.99 -20.45 6.86
N ALA A 686 -26.02 -20.07 6.05
CA ALA A 686 -25.32 -18.80 6.17
C ALA A 686 -25.45 -18.04 4.85
N ASN A 687 -25.55 -16.71 4.92
CA ASN A 687 -25.62 -15.92 3.69
C ASN A 687 -24.21 -15.75 3.07
N ASP A 688 -24.00 -14.76 2.23
CA ASP A 688 -22.77 -14.54 1.48
C ASP A 688 -21.56 -14.23 2.38
N GLY A 689 -20.36 -14.56 1.91
CA GLY A 689 -19.10 -14.19 2.55
C GLY A 689 -18.68 -15.07 3.73
N VAL A 690 -19.18 -16.30 3.83
CA VAL A 690 -18.70 -17.28 4.84
C VAL A 690 -17.18 -17.42 4.78
N GLY A 691 -16.48 -17.28 5.90
CA GLY A 691 -15.03 -17.41 5.96
C GLY A 691 -14.26 -16.34 5.17
N LYS A 692 -14.88 -15.19 4.85
CA LYS A 692 -14.22 -14.06 4.19
C LYS A 692 -12.96 -13.64 4.94
N GLY A 693 -11.82 -13.58 4.26
CA GLY A 693 -10.54 -13.23 4.87
C GLY A 693 -10.08 -14.19 5.99
N GLN A 694 -10.61 -15.42 6.04
CA GLN A 694 -10.18 -16.43 7.02
C GLN A 694 -8.66 -16.60 6.99
N SER A 695 -8.02 -16.57 8.16
CA SER A 695 -6.57 -16.60 8.31
C SER A 695 -6.07 -17.78 9.15
N GLY A 696 -6.95 -18.66 9.60
CA GLY A 696 -6.65 -19.83 10.40
C GLY A 696 -7.94 -20.52 10.85
N GLY A 697 -7.81 -21.44 11.80
CA GLY A 697 -8.97 -22.07 12.44
C GLY A 697 -9.86 -22.86 11.48
N ARG A 698 -11.08 -23.16 11.91
CA ARG A 698 -12.04 -24.01 11.20
C ARG A 698 -13.43 -23.38 11.18
N VAL A 699 -14.04 -23.35 9.99
CA VAL A 699 -15.46 -23.01 9.83
C VAL A 699 -16.16 -24.25 9.27
N ILE A 700 -17.23 -24.68 9.92
CA ILE A 700 -17.97 -25.89 9.57
C ILE A 700 -19.44 -25.51 9.42
N VAL A 701 -20.06 -25.86 8.30
CA VAL A 701 -21.49 -25.65 8.04
C VAL A 701 -22.14 -26.99 7.74
N ARG A 702 -23.02 -27.43 8.63
CA ARG A 702 -23.76 -28.70 8.53
C ARG A 702 -25.18 -28.45 8.05
N SER A 703 -25.71 -29.41 7.31
CA SER A 703 -27.10 -29.39 6.85
C SER A 703 -28.03 -29.61 8.06
N PRO A 704 -29.07 -28.78 8.25
CA PRO A 704 -30.11 -29.06 9.23
C PRO A 704 -31.04 -30.21 8.79
N GLY A 705 -30.82 -30.80 7.61
CA GLY A 705 -31.69 -31.78 6.96
C GLY A 705 -32.83 -31.12 6.17
N GLY A 706 -33.56 -31.92 5.39
CA GLY A 706 -34.73 -31.47 4.61
C GLY A 706 -34.42 -30.85 3.24
N GLY A 707 -33.15 -30.71 2.85
CA GLY A 707 -32.74 -30.34 1.50
C GLY A 707 -32.99 -31.45 0.47
N ALA A 708 -33.15 -31.08 -0.80
CA ALA A 708 -33.27 -32.03 -1.90
C ALA A 708 -31.90 -32.36 -2.50
N PRO A 709 -31.63 -33.62 -2.90
CA PRO A 709 -30.35 -34.02 -3.48
C PRO A 709 -30.12 -33.54 -4.92
N VAL A 710 -31.10 -32.81 -5.48
CA VAL A 710 -30.98 -32.20 -6.82
C VAL A 710 -30.17 -30.91 -6.73
N ARG A 711 -29.49 -30.55 -7.82
CA ARG A 711 -28.75 -29.27 -7.91
C ARG A 711 -29.62 -28.09 -7.50
N GLY A 712 -29.10 -27.23 -6.62
CA GLY A 712 -29.81 -26.08 -6.06
C GLY A 712 -30.82 -26.46 -4.95
N GLY A 713 -30.94 -27.74 -4.62
CA GLY A 713 -31.86 -28.26 -3.61
C GLY A 713 -31.33 -28.22 -2.17
N ASN A 714 -30.02 -27.99 -1.98
CA ASN A 714 -29.35 -27.92 -0.68
C ASN A 714 -28.26 -26.83 -0.64
N VAL A 715 -28.61 -25.59 -0.99
CA VAL A 715 -27.69 -24.43 -0.88
C VAL A 715 -27.63 -23.98 0.58
N LEU A 716 -26.45 -24.13 1.20
CA LEU A 716 -26.24 -23.80 2.62
C LEU A 716 -25.50 -22.49 2.83
N ILE A 717 -24.63 -22.11 1.90
CA ILE A 717 -23.86 -20.87 2.00
C ILE A 717 -24.02 -20.01 0.74
N GLY A 718 -23.98 -18.69 0.92
CA GLY A 718 -24.11 -17.74 -0.18
C GLY A 718 -22.86 -17.62 -1.06
N ASN A 719 -22.78 -16.49 -1.75
CA ASN A 719 -21.73 -16.14 -2.69
C ASN A 719 -20.40 -15.78 -2.00
N PHE A 720 -19.32 -15.82 -2.78
CA PHE A 720 -17.97 -15.32 -2.44
C PHE A 720 -17.43 -15.76 -1.06
N ALA A 721 -17.85 -16.93 -0.58
CA ALA A 721 -17.25 -17.55 0.60
C ALA A 721 -15.73 -17.73 0.39
N LEU A 722 -14.96 -17.58 1.47
CA LEU A 722 -13.49 -17.54 1.46
C LEU A 722 -12.86 -16.44 0.61
N PHE A 723 -13.59 -15.35 0.30
CA PHE A 723 -13.00 -14.24 -0.44
C PHE A 723 -11.74 -13.72 0.25
N GLY A 724 -10.59 -13.86 -0.42
CA GLY A 724 -9.31 -13.39 0.08
C GLY A 724 -8.75 -14.16 1.28
N ALA A 725 -9.26 -15.36 1.59
CA ALA A 725 -8.77 -16.14 2.72
C ALA A 725 -7.27 -16.47 2.58
N THR A 726 -6.52 -16.39 3.67
CA THR A 726 -5.06 -16.57 3.70
C THR A 726 -4.61 -17.85 4.41
N GLY A 727 -5.52 -18.57 5.04
CA GLY A 727 -5.29 -19.80 5.80
C GLY A 727 -6.61 -20.39 6.34
N GLY A 728 -6.52 -21.45 7.12
CA GLY A 728 -7.66 -22.11 7.76
C GLY A 728 -8.39 -23.14 6.90
N ARG A 729 -9.44 -23.74 7.48
CA ARG A 729 -10.25 -24.80 6.84
C ARG A 729 -11.74 -24.43 6.81
N LEU A 730 -12.42 -24.77 5.73
CA LEU A 730 -13.88 -24.63 5.57
C LEU A 730 -14.51 -25.95 5.09
N PHE A 731 -15.51 -26.45 5.80
CA PHE A 731 -16.24 -27.67 5.43
C PHE A 731 -17.73 -27.37 5.34
N VAL A 732 -18.35 -27.69 4.20
CA VAL A 732 -19.76 -27.33 3.91
C VAL A 732 -20.51 -28.55 3.42
N GLU A 733 -21.47 -29.02 4.22
CA GLU A 733 -22.34 -30.18 3.92
C GLU A 733 -23.48 -29.80 2.95
N GLY A 734 -23.15 -29.12 1.87
CA GLY A 734 -24.12 -28.58 0.91
C GLY A 734 -23.48 -27.71 -0.15
N GLU A 735 -24.32 -27.06 -0.96
CA GLU A 735 -23.88 -26.21 -2.06
C GLU A 735 -23.56 -24.78 -1.58
N ALA A 736 -22.62 -24.15 -2.28
CA ALA A 736 -22.29 -22.74 -2.17
C ALA A 736 -22.78 -21.95 -3.39
N GLY A 737 -22.96 -20.65 -3.22
CA GLY A 737 -23.26 -19.72 -4.31
C GLY A 737 -22.09 -19.49 -5.28
N ASP A 738 -22.20 -18.41 -6.04
CA ASP A 738 -21.19 -18.00 -7.02
C ASP A 738 -19.90 -17.54 -6.33
N ARG A 739 -18.77 -17.64 -7.05
CA ARG A 739 -17.45 -17.13 -6.63
C ARG A 739 -16.91 -17.71 -5.33
N PHE A 740 -17.33 -18.91 -4.96
CA PHE A 740 -16.71 -19.64 -3.86
C PHE A 740 -15.18 -19.68 -4.01
N ALA A 741 -14.44 -19.38 -2.95
CA ALA A 741 -12.99 -19.31 -2.92
C ALA A 741 -12.35 -18.32 -3.92
N VAL A 742 -13.07 -17.27 -4.32
CA VAL A 742 -12.49 -16.19 -5.11
C VAL A 742 -11.31 -15.56 -4.36
N ARG A 743 -10.17 -15.38 -5.02
CA ARG A 743 -8.92 -14.88 -4.39
C ARG A 743 -8.44 -15.68 -3.17
N ASN A 744 -8.85 -16.94 -3.02
CA ASN A 744 -8.30 -17.80 -1.97
C ASN A 744 -6.77 -17.90 -2.12
N SER A 745 -6.07 -17.61 -1.03
CA SER A 745 -4.62 -17.47 -0.95
C SER A 745 -4.01 -18.39 0.09
N GLY A 746 -4.75 -19.35 0.63
CA GLY A 746 -4.19 -20.34 1.57
C GLY A 746 -5.20 -21.18 2.36
N ALA A 747 -6.50 -20.94 2.24
CA ALA A 747 -7.51 -21.76 2.89
C ALA A 747 -7.71 -23.09 2.16
N THR A 748 -8.09 -24.11 2.92
CA THR A 748 -8.49 -25.41 2.40
C THR A 748 -9.97 -25.63 2.60
N ALA A 749 -10.67 -26.09 1.55
CA ALA A 749 -12.11 -26.20 1.58
C ALA A 749 -12.65 -27.46 0.93
N VAL A 750 -13.73 -28.00 1.52
CA VAL A 750 -14.56 -29.05 0.91
C VAL A 750 -16.02 -28.61 0.92
N VAL A 751 -16.67 -28.75 -0.23
CA VAL A 751 -18.03 -28.28 -0.49
C VAL A 751 -18.76 -29.24 -1.43
N GLU A 752 -20.09 -29.31 -1.35
CA GLU A 752 -20.88 -30.28 -2.10
C GLU A 752 -21.60 -29.73 -3.33
N GLY A 753 -21.24 -28.51 -3.74
CA GLY A 753 -21.62 -27.89 -5.00
C GLY A 753 -21.20 -26.43 -5.05
N LEU A 754 -20.99 -25.91 -6.26
CA LEU A 754 -20.54 -24.55 -6.53
C LEU A 754 -21.44 -23.86 -7.55
N GLY A 755 -21.62 -22.55 -7.38
CA GLY A 755 -22.14 -21.66 -8.42
C GLY A 755 -21.12 -21.36 -9.53
N ASP A 756 -21.35 -20.26 -10.26
CA ASP A 756 -20.46 -19.76 -11.30
C ASP A 756 -19.18 -19.16 -10.72
N PHE A 757 -18.08 -19.22 -11.47
CA PHE A 757 -16.79 -18.61 -11.14
C PHE A 757 -16.14 -19.08 -9.83
N GLY A 758 -16.36 -20.34 -9.43
CA GLY A 758 -15.64 -20.94 -8.31
C GLY A 758 -14.11 -20.89 -8.50
N CYS A 759 -13.36 -20.62 -7.44
CA CYS A 759 -11.89 -20.51 -7.42
C CYS A 759 -11.31 -19.44 -8.36
N GLU A 760 -12.10 -18.44 -8.76
CA GLU A 760 -11.63 -17.31 -9.58
C GLU A 760 -10.46 -16.58 -8.86
N TYR A 761 -9.36 -16.30 -9.57
CA TYR A 761 -8.16 -15.64 -9.02
C TYR A 761 -7.51 -16.31 -7.79
N MET A 762 -7.76 -17.60 -7.54
CA MET A 762 -7.09 -18.33 -6.45
C MET A 762 -5.57 -18.38 -6.65
N THR A 763 -4.79 -18.10 -5.60
CA THR A 763 -3.32 -18.03 -5.62
C THR A 763 -2.65 -19.05 -4.70
N ASN A 764 -3.39 -19.67 -3.78
CA ASN A 764 -2.91 -20.78 -2.95
C ASN A 764 -4.09 -21.50 -2.28
N GLY A 765 -3.81 -22.58 -1.55
CA GLY A 765 -4.81 -23.40 -0.86
C GLY A 765 -5.25 -24.62 -1.67
N ALA A 766 -6.27 -25.31 -1.17
CA ALA A 766 -6.84 -26.48 -1.84
C ALA A 766 -8.37 -26.44 -1.76
N VAL A 767 -9.06 -26.69 -2.87
CA VAL A 767 -10.53 -26.77 -2.90
C VAL A 767 -10.94 -28.10 -3.50
N LEU A 768 -11.77 -28.86 -2.79
CA LEU A 768 -12.43 -30.06 -3.29
C LEU A 768 -13.94 -29.82 -3.38
N ASN A 769 -14.47 -29.86 -4.59
CA ASN A 769 -15.92 -29.83 -4.82
C ASN A 769 -16.43 -31.24 -5.10
N LEU A 770 -17.40 -31.68 -4.32
CA LEU A 770 -18.02 -32.99 -4.43
C LEU A 770 -19.24 -32.99 -5.35
N GLY A 771 -19.78 -31.84 -5.76
CA GLY A 771 -21.02 -31.78 -6.55
C GLY A 771 -20.95 -30.89 -7.78
N ALA A 772 -22.11 -30.35 -8.15
CA ALA A 772 -22.25 -29.55 -9.36
C ALA A 772 -21.36 -28.29 -9.32
N PHE A 773 -21.10 -27.72 -10.49
CA PHE A 773 -20.32 -26.50 -10.65
C PHE A 773 -20.86 -25.64 -11.79
N GLY A 774 -20.55 -24.35 -11.76
CA GLY A 774 -20.92 -23.38 -12.78
C GLY A 774 -19.85 -23.13 -13.84
N LYS A 775 -20.04 -22.10 -14.66
CA LYS A 775 -19.06 -21.69 -15.69
C LYS A 775 -17.89 -20.91 -15.08
N GLY A 776 -16.75 -20.89 -15.76
CA GLY A 776 -15.62 -20.01 -15.41
C GLY A 776 -14.88 -20.44 -14.14
N VAL A 777 -15.01 -21.71 -13.75
CA VAL A 777 -14.29 -22.29 -12.62
C VAL A 777 -12.78 -22.18 -12.86
N GLY A 778 -12.06 -21.66 -11.87
CA GLY A 778 -10.61 -21.46 -11.90
C GLY A 778 -10.11 -20.36 -12.83
N ASN A 779 -10.98 -19.48 -13.35
CA ASN A 779 -10.55 -18.34 -14.17
C ASN A 779 -9.54 -17.47 -13.42
N GLY A 780 -8.38 -17.21 -14.03
CA GLY A 780 -7.32 -16.41 -13.42
C GLY A 780 -6.63 -17.07 -12.22
N MET A 781 -6.89 -18.35 -11.95
CA MET A 781 -6.20 -19.10 -10.91
C MET A 781 -4.71 -19.24 -11.26
N SER A 782 -3.84 -18.88 -10.33
CA SER A 782 -2.38 -18.83 -10.51
C SER A 782 -1.59 -19.61 -9.45
N GLY A 783 -2.27 -20.19 -8.46
CA GLY A 783 -1.68 -21.10 -7.49
C GLY A 783 -2.72 -21.83 -6.64
N GLY A 784 -2.28 -22.85 -5.90
CA GLY A 784 -3.17 -23.80 -5.22
C GLY A 784 -3.65 -24.91 -6.14
N PHE A 785 -4.58 -25.76 -5.65
CA PHE A 785 -5.15 -26.87 -6.43
C PHE A 785 -6.67 -26.96 -6.27
N LEU A 786 -7.35 -27.22 -7.39
CA LEU A 786 -8.77 -27.53 -7.45
C LEU A 786 -8.94 -29.03 -7.73
N TYR A 787 -9.82 -29.68 -6.99
CA TYR A 787 -10.26 -31.05 -7.23
C TYR A 787 -11.77 -31.04 -7.43
N GLN A 788 -12.23 -31.67 -8.51
CA GLN A 788 -13.63 -31.69 -8.89
C GLN A 788 -14.06 -33.14 -9.10
N TYR A 789 -15.09 -33.56 -8.36
CA TYR A 789 -15.81 -34.79 -8.68
C TYR A 789 -16.79 -34.51 -9.84
N ASP A 790 -16.52 -35.03 -11.02
CA ASP A 790 -17.20 -34.77 -12.29
C ASP A 790 -17.64 -36.07 -12.99
N PRO A 791 -18.64 -36.79 -12.46
CA PRO A 791 -19.14 -38.02 -13.08
C PRO A 791 -19.79 -37.78 -14.45
N GLU A 792 -20.18 -36.55 -14.76
CA GLU A 792 -20.81 -36.18 -16.04
C GLU A 792 -19.79 -35.72 -17.11
N GLY A 793 -18.53 -35.50 -16.74
CA GLY A 793 -17.46 -35.09 -17.65
C GLY A 793 -17.65 -33.68 -18.24
N LEU A 794 -18.25 -32.75 -17.49
CA LEU A 794 -18.59 -31.41 -17.96
C LEU A 794 -17.45 -30.40 -17.84
N LEU A 795 -16.50 -30.61 -16.92
CA LEU A 795 -15.50 -29.62 -16.54
C LEU A 795 -14.67 -29.07 -17.71
N PRO A 796 -14.19 -29.88 -18.67
CA PRO A 796 -13.39 -29.37 -19.79
C PRO A 796 -14.10 -28.31 -20.65
N SER A 797 -15.43 -28.29 -20.65
CA SER A 797 -16.23 -27.33 -21.43
C SER A 797 -16.51 -26.01 -20.71
N LEU A 798 -16.22 -25.94 -19.41
CA LEU A 798 -16.60 -24.82 -18.53
C LEU A 798 -15.39 -24.07 -17.93
N VAL A 799 -14.17 -24.54 -18.18
CA VAL A 799 -12.93 -23.90 -17.72
C VAL A 799 -12.14 -23.28 -18.89
N SER A 800 -11.31 -22.29 -18.59
CA SER A 800 -10.35 -21.75 -19.55
C SER A 800 -9.03 -22.51 -19.49
N ALA A 801 -8.57 -23.04 -20.64
CA ALA A 801 -7.26 -23.65 -20.79
C ALA A 801 -6.08 -22.65 -20.63
N ASP A 802 -6.37 -21.35 -20.65
CA ASP A 802 -5.38 -20.33 -20.33
C ASP A 802 -5.07 -20.27 -18.82
N SER A 803 -6.01 -20.71 -17.97
CA SER A 803 -5.87 -20.70 -16.51
C SER A 803 -5.54 -22.08 -15.95
N LEU A 804 -6.26 -23.12 -16.37
CA LEU A 804 -6.17 -24.45 -15.79
C LEU A 804 -5.72 -25.51 -16.81
N LEU A 805 -4.87 -26.42 -16.34
CA LEU A 805 -4.61 -27.72 -16.94
C LEU A 805 -5.45 -28.76 -16.20
N LEU A 806 -6.15 -29.60 -16.96
CA LEU A 806 -7.03 -30.63 -16.43
C LEU A 806 -6.46 -32.03 -16.70
N PHE A 807 -6.48 -32.88 -15.68
CA PHE A 807 -6.12 -34.29 -15.79
C PHE A 807 -6.85 -35.13 -14.72
N PRO A 808 -7.07 -36.44 -14.95
CA PRO A 808 -7.64 -37.32 -13.94
C PRO A 808 -6.77 -37.41 -12.69
N VAL A 809 -7.36 -37.56 -11.50
CA VAL A 809 -6.59 -37.70 -10.24
C VAL A 809 -5.68 -38.95 -10.23
N THR A 810 -6.00 -39.92 -11.09
CA THR A 810 -5.29 -41.20 -11.26
C THR A 810 -4.11 -41.13 -12.21
N ASP A 811 -3.82 -39.96 -12.79
CA ASP A 811 -2.68 -39.75 -13.67
C ASP A 811 -1.35 -39.77 -12.88
N ALA A 812 -0.66 -40.91 -12.97
CA ALA A 812 0.62 -41.12 -12.30
C ALA A 812 1.75 -40.21 -12.82
N GLU A 813 1.67 -39.70 -14.06
CA GLU A 813 2.69 -38.78 -14.59
C GLU A 813 2.64 -37.43 -13.89
N GLN A 814 1.45 -37.01 -13.45
CA GLN A 814 1.23 -35.77 -12.69
C GLN A 814 1.43 -35.96 -11.17
N GLY A 815 1.60 -37.21 -10.73
CA GLY A 815 2.03 -37.60 -9.39
C GLY A 815 0.91 -38.08 -8.46
N ASP A 816 1.14 -39.24 -7.85
CA ASP A 816 0.19 -39.95 -6.97
C ASP A 816 -0.26 -39.17 -5.70
N PHE A 817 0.38 -38.04 -5.38
CA PHE A 817 0.03 -37.23 -4.22
C PHE A 817 -1.34 -36.55 -4.38
N HIS A 818 -1.82 -36.34 -5.62
CA HIS A 818 -3.15 -35.78 -5.86
C HIS A 818 -4.24 -36.70 -5.29
N GLU A 819 -4.12 -38.01 -5.51
CA GLU A 819 -5.05 -39.00 -4.97
C GLU A 819 -5.08 -38.97 -3.44
N GLN A 820 -3.89 -38.94 -2.82
CA GLN A 820 -3.74 -38.86 -1.36
C GLN A 820 -4.34 -37.57 -0.78
N ALA A 821 -4.15 -36.44 -1.47
CA ALA A 821 -4.73 -35.16 -1.08
C ALA A 821 -6.26 -35.21 -1.10
N VAL A 822 -6.89 -35.77 -2.15
CA VAL A 822 -8.35 -35.88 -2.22
C VAL A 822 -8.90 -36.77 -1.11
N ARG A 823 -8.27 -37.92 -0.85
CA ARG A 823 -8.68 -38.82 0.25
C ARG A 823 -8.64 -38.12 1.61
N LEU A 824 -7.56 -37.40 1.89
CA LEU A 824 -7.42 -36.64 3.14
C LEU A 824 -8.51 -35.55 3.27
N LEU A 825 -8.82 -34.84 2.18
CA LEU A 825 -9.89 -33.83 2.17
C LEU A 825 -11.26 -34.46 2.42
N LEU A 826 -11.55 -35.63 1.83
CA LEU A 826 -12.78 -36.38 2.08
C LEU A 826 -12.89 -36.84 3.54
N GLU A 827 -11.79 -37.37 4.11
CA GLU A 827 -11.73 -37.80 5.51
C GLU A 827 -12.00 -36.63 6.46
N TRP A 828 -11.36 -35.47 6.24
CA TRP A 828 -11.60 -34.27 7.03
C TRP A 828 -13.02 -33.74 6.89
N HIS A 829 -13.60 -33.77 5.68
CA HIS A 829 -14.99 -33.36 5.47
C HIS A 829 -15.96 -34.27 6.19
N LEU A 830 -15.75 -35.59 6.13
CA LEU A 830 -16.55 -36.57 6.85
C LEU A 830 -16.46 -36.38 8.37
N GLU A 831 -15.26 -36.17 8.91
CA GLU A 831 -15.05 -35.89 10.34
C GLU A 831 -15.77 -34.61 10.78
N ALA A 832 -15.67 -33.54 9.98
CA ALA A 832 -16.24 -32.25 10.31
C ALA A 832 -17.78 -32.21 10.21
N THR A 833 -18.34 -32.86 9.20
CA THR A 833 -19.75 -32.69 8.82
C THR A 833 -20.61 -33.93 9.03
N GLY A 834 -20.04 -35.14 8.98
CA GLY A 834 -20.81 -36.38 8.87
C GLY A 834 -21.40 -36.62 7.47
N SER A 835 -20.91 -35.93 6.44
CA SER A 835 -21.43 -36.00 5.06
C SER A 835 -21.57 -37.44 4.55
N ALA A 836 -22.81 -37.82 4.21
CA ALA A 836 -23.11 -39.09 3.56
C ALA A 836 -22.42 -39.23 2.19
N LYS A 837 -22.21 -38.10 1.49
CA LYS A 837 -21.56 -38.09 0.18
C LYS A 837 -20.07 -38.39 0.28
N ALA A 838 -19.36 -37.77 1.23
CA ALA A 838 -17.96 -38.09 1.49
C ALA A 838 -17.79 -39.54 1.97
N ALA A 839 -18.68 -40.03 2.84
CA ALA A 839 -18.68 -41.43 3.26
C ALA A 839 -18.80 -42.39 2.06
N HIS A 840 -19.76 -42.13 1.17
CA HIS A 840 -19.96 -42.93 -0.04
C HIS A 840 -18.73 -42.93 -0.95
N LEU A 841 -18.14 -41.76 -1.23
CA LEU A 841 -16.94 -41.65 -2.06
C LEU A 841 -15.73 -42.39 -1.46
N LEU A 842 -15.58 -42.38 -0.13
CA LEU A 842 -14.53 -43.12 0.58
C LEU A 842 -14.77 -44.64 0.54
N GLU A 843 -16.01 -45.09 0.75
CA GLU A 843 -16.38 -46.51 0.71
C GLU A 843 -16.22 -47.13 -0.69
N HIS A 844 -16.47 -46.34 -1.75
CA HIS A 844 -16.41 -46.76 -3.15
C HIS A 844 -15.23 -46.14 -3.91
N TRP A 845 -14.16 -45.76 -3.20
CA TRP A 845 -13.06 -44.96 -3.76
C TRP A 845 -12.44 -45.53 -5.04
N GLU A 846 -12.26 -46.85 -5.10
CA GLU A 846 -11.63 -47.52 -6.24
C GLU A 846 -12.37 -47.28 -7.58
N THR A 847 -13.69 -47.06 -7.55
CA THR A 847 -14.47 -46.71 -8.74
C THR A 847 -14.65 -45.21 -8.88
N GLU A 848 -14.90 -44.52 -7.77
CA GLU A 848 -15.26 -43.08 -7.79
C GLU A 848 -14.08 -42.17 -8.13
N ARG A 849 -12.83 -42.60 -7.84
CA ARG A 849 -11.62 -41.86 -8.19
C ARG A 849 -11.49 -41.56 -9.68
N GLU A 850 -12.05 -42.40 -10.56
CA GLU A 850 -12.02 -42.20 -12.01
C GLU A 850 -12.86 -40.99 -12.46
N HIS A 851 -13.75 -40.51 -11.61
CA HIS A 851 -14.57 -39.31 -11.84
C HIS A 851 -13.97 -38.05 -11.22
N VAL A 852 -12.82 -38.14 -10.56
CA VAL A 852 -12.16 -36.97 -9.95
C VAL A 852 -11.15 -36.37 -10.93
N VAL A 853 -11.34 -35.09 -11.24
CA VAL A 853 -10.47 -34.30 -12.11
C VAL A 853 -9.69 -33.29 -11.28
N VAL A 854 -8.39 -33.16 -11.56
CA VAL A 854 -7.51 -32.15 -10.98
C VAL A 854 -7.47 -30.94 -11.90
N GLY A 855 -7.75 -29.76 -11.35
CA GLY A 855 -7.49 -28.47 -11.95
C GLY A 855 -6.18 -27.89 -11.42
N MET A 856 -5.11 -27.99 -12.20
CA MET A 856 -3.81 -27.40 -11.89
C MET A 856 -3.65 -26.02 -12.55
N PRO A 857 -3.23 -24.99 -11.82
CA PRO A 857 -2.92 -23.68 -12.41
C PRO A 857 -1.79 -23.79 -13.41
N ARG A 858 -2.03 -23.34 -14.65
CA ARG A 858 -1.02 -23.31 -15.70
C ARG A 858 0.19 -22.47 -15.27
N ALA A 859 -0.03 -21.38 -14.53
CA ALA A 859 1.04 -20.52 -14.01
C ALA A 859 2.07 -21.28 -13.14
N LEU A 860 1.66 -22.27 -12.34
CA LEU A 860 2.60 -23.07 -11.55
C LEU A 860 3.51 -23.91 -12.44
N LEU A 861 2.93 -24.58 -13.44
CA LEU A 861 3.69 -25.37 -14.40
C LEU A 861 4.68 -24.49 -15.18
N LEU A 862 4.21 -23.40 -15.80
CA LEU A 862 5.06 -22.49 -16.57
C LEU A 862 6.16 -21.85 -15.71
N SER A 863 5.91 -21.67 -14.41
CA SER A 863 6.88 -21.06 -13.50
C SER A 863 7.90 -22.05 -12.95
N GLN A 864 7.56 -23.31 -12.71
CA GLN A 864 8.34 -24.21 -11.86
C GLN A 864 8.76 -25.52 -12.53
N ASP A 865 8.30 -25.78 -13.76
CA ASP A 865 8.70 -26.96 -14.53
C ASP A 865 9.85 -26.65 -15.50
N ALA A 866 10.91 -27.47 -15.45
CA ALA A 866 12.11 -27.27 -16.25
C ALA A 866 11.84 -27.33 -17.77
N ASP A 867 10.92 -28.20 -18.21
CA ASP A 867 10.63 -28.38 -19.64
C ASP A 867 9.89 -27.15 -20.20
N GLU A 868 8.94 -26.60 -19.43
CA GLU A 868 8.22 -25.38 -19.80
C GLU A 868 9.10 -24.13 -19.76
N ILE A 869 9.98 -24.03 -18.76
CA ILE A 869 10.96 -22.94 -18.67
C ILE A 869 11.86 -22.94 -19.91
N LEU A 870 12.36 -24.12 -20.32
CA LEU A 870 13.18 -24.28 -21.52
C LEU A 870 12.41 -23.89 -22.79
N ALA A 871 11.13 -24.25 -22.88
CA ALA A 871 10.30 -23.93 -24.05
C ALA A 871 10.03 -22.42 -24.24
N GLN A 872 10.07 -21.63 -23.16
CA GLN A 872 9.70 -20.22 -23.18
C GLN A 872 10.87 -19.24 -23.20
N LYS A 873 12.04 -19.64 -22.70
CA LYS A 873 13.19 -18.75 -22.51
C LYS A 873 14.31 -19.05 -23.49
N SER A 874 14.90 -17.99 -24.01
CA SER A 874 16.17 -18.09 -24.74
C SER A 874 17.33 -18.41 -23.79
N ARG A 875 18.40 -19.01 -24.32
CA ARG A 875 19.65 -19.26 -23.57
C ARG A 875 20.16 -18.02 -22.82
N LYS A 876 20.09 -16.85 -23.44
CA LYS A 876 20.50 -15.58 -22.83
C LYS A 876 19.67 -15.26 -21.58
N GLU A 877 18.36 -15.42 -21.65
CA GLU A 877 17.46 -15.15 -20.52
C GLU A 877 17.67 -16.15 -19.39
N LEU A 878 17.92 -17.43 -19.71
CA LEU A 878 18.25 -18.45 -18.71
C LEU A 878 19.56 -18.09 -17.97
N LEU A 879 20.62 -17.77 -18.70
CA LEU A 879 21.91 -17.37 -18.11
C LEU A 879 21.77 -16.11 -17.24
N ASP A 880 21.07 -15.09 -17.75
CA ASP A 880 20.93 -13.82 -17.05
C ASP A 880 20.12 -13.94 -15.76
N GLU A 881 19.01 -14.69 -15.80
CA GLU A 881 18.18 -14.96 -14.61
C GLU A 881 18.97 -15.74 -13.56
N LEU A 882 19.59 -16.86 -13.95
CA LEU A 882 20.28 -17.74 -13.01
C LEU A 882 21.50 -17.04 -12.39
N ALA A 883 22.33 -16.36 -13.20
CA ALA A 883 23.49 -15.62 -12.71
C ALA A 883 23.08 -14.54 -11.70
N ASN A 884 22.09 -13.72 -12.04
CA ASN A 884 21.61 -12.65 -11.17
C ASN A 884 21.06 -13.17 -9.86
N SER A 885 20.30 -14.26 -9.93
CA SER A 885 19.70 -14.81 -8.75
C SER A 885 20.72 -15.47 -7.82
N VAL A 886 21.68 -16.22 -8.34
CA VAL A 886 22.76 -16.82 -7.55
C VAL A 886 23.66 -15.75 -6.95
N ALA A 887 24.02 -14.70 -7.71
CA ALA A 887 24.82 -13.59 -7.19
C ALA A 887 24.13 -12.93 -5.98
N THR A 888 22.83 -12.67 -6.11
CA THR A 888 22.02 -12.06 -5.05
C THR A 888 21.97 -12.93 -3.80
N ASP A 889 21.71 -14.23 -3.96
CA ASP A 889 21.64 -15.15 -2.82
C ASP A 889 22.99 -15.31 -2.11
N LYS A 890 24.11 -15.37 -2.85
CA LYS A 890 25.46 -15.48 -2.26
C LYS A 890 25.89 -14.20 -1.53
N LEU A 891 25.65 -13.03 -2.11
CA LEU A 891 25.94 -11.76 -1.43
C LEU A 891 25.10 -11.63 -0.15
N ARG A 892 23.80 -11.94 -0.22
CA ARG A 892 22.91 -11.86 0.94
C ARG A 892 23.27 -12.88 2.03
N ALA A 893 23.61 -14.12 1.66
CA ALA A 893 24.05 -15.14 2.62
C ALA A 893 25.33 -14.70 3.33
N PHE A 894 26.33 -14.24 2.58
CA PHE A 894 27.58 -13.75 3.17
C PHE A 894 27.38 -12.53 4.05
N LYS A 895 26.55 -11.56 3.63
CA LYS A 895 26.16 -10.41 4.45
C LYS A 895 25.61 -10.84 5.81
N VAL A 896 24.70 -11.80 5.82
CA VAL A 896 24.04 -12.29 7.02
C VAL A 896 25.06 -12.92 7.98
N ASP A 897 25.96 -13.76 7.49
CA ASP A 897 27.01 -14.36 8.32
C ASP A 897 28.02 -13.30 8.82
N PHE A 898 28.43 -12.39 7.94
CA PHE A 898 29.36 -11.30 8.25
C PHE A 898 28.79 -10.34 9.32
N ARG A 899 27.50 -10.05 9.26
CA ARG A 899 26.78 -9.20 10.24
C ARG A 899 26.67 -9.88 11.60
N ASP A 900 26.15 -11.10 11.63
CA ASP A 900 25.87 -11.83 12.87
C ASP A 900 27.14 -12.41 13.52
N GLN A 901 28.31 -12.14 12.92
CA GLN A 901 29.60 -12.76 13.28
C GLN A 901 29.50 -14.29 13.34
N ARG A 902 28.63 -14.87 12.50
CA ARG A 902 28.52 -16.31 12.37
C ARG A 902 29.74 -16.79 11.59
N MET A 903 30.46 -17.75 12.17
CA MET A 903 31.52 -18.41 11.42
C MET A 903 30.89 -19.11 10.22
N VAL A 904 31.37 -18.80 9.02
CA VAL A 904 30.96 -19.47 7.78
C VAL A 904 31.15 -20.98 7.98
N LEU A 905 30.11 -21.78 7.71
CA LEU A 905 30.06 -23.22 7.97
C LEU A 905 30.39 -23.64 9.42
N GLY A 906 30.12 -22.79 10.41
CA GLY A 906 30.41 -23.09 11.82
C GLY A 906 31.91 -23.16 12.13
N GLY A 907 32.77 -22.58 11.29
CA GLY A 907 34.22 -22.54 11.49
C GLY A 907 34.95 -23.81 11.03
N ARG A 908 34.25 -24.75 10.39
CA ARG A 908 34.85 -25.95 9.80
C ARG A 908 35.59 -25.59 8.52
N ALA A 909 36.92 -25.69 8.56
CA ALA A 909 37.76 -25.67 7.36
C ALA A 909 38.07 -27.12 6.94
N PRO A 910 37.90 -27.48 5.65
CA PRO A 910 38.28 -28.79 5.15
C PRO A 910 39.77 -29.05 5.39
N GLY A 911 40.10 -30.21 5.96
CA GLY A 911 41.49 -30.67 6.07
C GLY A 911 42.10 -30.99 4.70
N LEU A 912 43.44 -30.93 4.60
CA LEU A 912 44.15 -31.30 3.36
C LEU A 912 43.86 -32.77 3.01
N GLY A 913 43.09 -33.02 1.96
CA GLY A 913 42.64 -34.35 1.56
C GLY A 913 41.29 -34.81 2.13
N GLU A 914 40.59 -33.98 2.91
CA GLU A 914 39.18 -34.24 3.25
C GLU A 914 38.30 -34.04 2.00
N HIS A 915 37.61 -35.11 1.58
CA HIS A 915 36.66 -35.08 0.46
C HIS A 915 35.30 -34.45 0.84
N GLY A 916 35.33 -33.28 1.48
CA GLY A 916 34.15 -32.44 1.70
C GLY A 916 34.09 -31.31 0.68
N ALA A 917 33.95 -31.64 -0.62
CA ALA A 917 34.02 -30.67 -1.72
C ALA A 917 33.06 -29.48 -1.53
N ALA A 918 31.83 -29.72 -1.05
CA ALA A 918 30.82 -28.69 -0.85
C ALA A 918 31.23 -27.62 0.18
N ASP A 919 31.81 -28.01 1.32
CA ASP A 919 32.23 -27.09 2.38
C ASP A 919 33.37 -26.17 1.89
N MET A 920 34.36 -26.75 1.21
CA MET A 920 35.47 -26.00 0.61
C MET A 920 34.96 -24.93 -0.35
N PHE A 921 34.05 -25.32 -1.23
CA PHE A 921 33.51 -24.42 -2.25
C PHE A 921 32.63 -23.33 -1.66
N SER A 922 31.87 -23.63 -0.60
CA SER A 922 31.06 -22.62 0.10
C SER A 922 31.93 -21.57 0.81
N LEU A 923 33.07 -21.97 1.39
CA LEU A 923 34.07 -21.05 1.94
C LEU A 923 34.71 -20.17 0.86
N LEU A 924 35.13 -20.76 -0.27
CA LEU A 924 35.72 -20.03 -1.39
C LEU A 924 34.71 -19.05 -2.00
N SER A 925 33.46 -19.46 -2.17
CA SER A 925 32.33 -18.64 -2.62
C SER A 925 32.14 -17.40 -1.73
N SER A 926 32.15 -17.59 -0.40
CA SER A 926 32.11 -16.50 0.58
C SER A 926 33.33 -15.58 0.48
N TYR A 927 34.52 -16.16 0.31
CA TYR A 927 35.75 -15.39 0.13
C TYR A 927 35.75 -14.59 -1.18
N THR A 928 35.18 -15.11 -2.27
CA THR A 928 35.03 -14.38 -3.54
C THR A 928 34.20 -13.12 -3.35
N VAL A 929 33.09 -13.20 -2.61
CA VAL A 929 32.26 -12.03 -2.29
C VAL A 929 33.06 -11.01 -1.46
N LEU A 930 33.77 -11.47 -0.43
CA LEU A 930 34.63 -10.62 0.40
C LEU A 930 35.73 -9.94 -0.43
N ASN A 931 36.40 -10.68 -1.31
CA ASN A 931 37.49 -10.16 -2.14
C ASN A 931 36.96 -9.12 -3.15
N ALA A 932 35.80 -9.36 -3.76
CA ALA A 932 35.16 -8.38 -4.64
C ALA A 932 34.89 -7.05 -3.91
N ALA A 933 34.41 -7.12 -2.66
CA ALA A 933 34.22 -5.93 -1.83
C ALA A 933 35.54 -5.25 -1.42
N ARG A 934 36.60 -6.02 -1.08
CA ARG A 934 37.94 -5.50 -0.78
C ARG A 934 38.53 -4.70 -1.93
N GLU A 935 38.47 -5.24 -3.13
CA GLU A 935 39.00 -4.55 -4.31
C GLU A 935 38.25 -3.25 -4.60
N ILE A 936 36.91 -3.26 -4.49
CA ILE A 936 36.10 -2.04 -4.67
C ILE A 936 36.36 -1.01 -3.56
N ALA A 937 36.53 -1.46 -2.32
CA ALA A 937 36.85 -0.59 -1.19
C ALA A 937 38.22 0.06 -1.34
N LEU A 938 39.24 -0.70 -1.79
CA LEU A 938 40.57 -0.17 -2.07
C LEU A 938 40.55 0.95 -3.12
N ASP A 939 39.76 0.77 -4.19
CA ASP A 939 39.60 1.80 -5.23
C ASP A 939 38.86 3.06 -4.72
N ARG A 940 37.95 2.91 -3.74
CA ARG A 940 37.13 4.00 -3.20
C ARG A 940 37.76 4.76 -2.03
N VAL A 941 38.76 4.19 -1.35
CA VAL A 941 39.41 4.81 -0.18
C VAL A 941 40.72 5.51 -0.59
N PRO A 942 40.77 6.86 -0.62
CA PRO A 942 41.95 7.58 -1.07
C PRO A 942 43.17 7.33 -0.18
N GLY A 943 44.29 6.92 -0.79
CA GLY A 943 45.58 6.76 -0.12
C GLY A 943 45.71 5.50 0.75
N ALA A 944 44.82 4.51 0.60
CA ALA A 944 45.00 3.20 1.21
C ALA A 944 45.99 2.35 0.38
N ALA A 945 46.92 1.67 1.06
CA ALA A 945 47.95 0.84 0.41
C ALA A 945 47.70 -0.67 0.53
N SER A 946 46.79 -1.09 1.42
CA SER A 946 46.51 -2.50 1.72
C SER A 946 45.05 -2.69 2.11
N ALA A 947 44.52 -3.89 1.86
CA ALA A 947 43.20 -4.31 2.32
C ALA A 947 43.09 -4.28 3.86
N GLU A 948 44.20 -4.38 4.58
CA GLU A 948 44.25 -4.35 6.05
C GLU A 948 44.17 -2.93 6.65
N ASP A 949 44.13 -1.87 5.82
CA ASP A 949 43.88 -0.50 6.32
C ASP A 949 42.50 -0.45 7.03
N PRO A 950 42.41 0.02 8.29
CA PRO A 950 41.14 0.10 9.01
C PRO A 950 40.03 0.84 8.25
N ARG A 951 40.40 1.85 7.45
CA ARG A 951 39.45 2.61 6.61
C ARG A 951 38.90 1.77 5.46
N VAL A 952 39.72 0.88 4.90
CA VAL A 952 39.30 -0.07 3.86
C VAL A 952 38.43 -1.16 4.47
N GLN A 953 38.78 -1.69 5.63
CA GLN A 953 37.95 -2.68 6.34
C GLN A 953 36.56 -2.12 6.69
N ASP A 954 36.49 -0.86 7.13
CA ASP A 954 35.20 -0.17 7.34
C ASP A 954 34.41 0.01 6.04
N ALA A 955 35.07 0.38 4.94
CA ALA A 955 34.43 0.46 3.62
C ALA A 955 33.93 -0.90 3.12
N VAL A 956 34.71 -1.98 3.27
CA VAL A 956 34.31 -3.36 2.93
C VAL A 956 33.08 -3.76 3.72
N ARG A 957 33.12 -3.53 5.04
CA ARG A 957 31.98 -3.78 5.92
C ARG A 957 30.73 -3.08 5.39
N LYS A 958 30.81 -1.78 5.08
CA LYS A 958 29.70 -1.03 4.48
C LYS A 958 29.19 -1.66 3.18
N LEU A 959 30.08 -1.91 2.21
CA LEU A 959 29.71 -2.46 0.89
C LEU A 959 28.97 -3.81 0.99
N ILE A 960 29.43 -4.71 1.86
CA ILE A 960 28.78 -6.02 2.07
C ILE A 960 27.42 -5.85 2.72
N LEU A 961 27.36 -5.07 3.79
CA LEU A 961 26.14 -4.90 4.57
C LEU A 961 25.03 -4.14 3.80
N THR A 962 25.42 -3.26 2.88
CA THR A 962 24.48 -2.54 1.99
C THR A 962 24.19 -3.27 0.68
N GLU A 963 24.75 -4.47 0.46
CA GLU A 963 24.62 -5.23 -0.80
C GLU A 963 24.98 -4.37 -2.03
N ASP A 964 26.11 -3.67 -1.98
CA ASP A 964 26.49 -2.64 -2.97
C ASP A 964 26.41 -3.15 -4.42
N PHE A 965 25.81 -2.31 -5.27
CA PHE A 965 25.57 -2.60 -6.67
C PHE A 965 26.83 -3.05 -7.44
N PHE A 966 27.98 -2.42 -7.20
CA PHE A 966 29.21 -2.76 -7.92
C PHE A 966 29.81 -4.07 -7.43
N VAL A 967 29.66 -4.40 -6.14
CA VAL A 967 29.99 -5.74 -5.62
C VAL A 967 29.14 -6.79 -6.32
N MET A 968 27.82 -6.57 -6.39
CA MET A 968 26.89 -7.46 -7.08
C MET A 968 27.27 -7.66 -8.56
N GLN A 969 27.53 -6.57 -9.30
CA GLN A 969 27.92 -6.63 -10.72
C GLN A 969 29.24 -7.39 -10.95
N LYS A 970 30.15 -7.36 -9.99
CA LYS A 970 31.40 -8.11 -10.08
C LYS A 970 31.18 -9.61 -9.87
N VAL A 971 30.42 -9.98 -8.83
CA VAL A 971 30.02 -11.38 -8.57
C VAL A 971 29.23 -11.97 -9.75
N LEU A 972 28.30 -11.19 -10.30
CA LEU A 972 27.53 -11.52 -11.50
C LEU A 972 28.40 -11.92 -12.70
N ARG A 973 29.51 -11.21 -12.90
CA ARG A 973 30.42 -11.46 -14.02
C ARG A 973 31.11 -12.81 -13.89
N TYR A 974 31.59 -13.14 -12.68
CA TYR A 974 32.20 -14.45 -12.40
C TYR A 974 31.23 -15.61 -12.65
N LEU A 975 29.95 -15.42 -12.32
CA LEU A 975 28.92 -16.44 -12.49
C LEU A 975 28.54 -16.65 -13.95
N ARG A 976 28.43 -15.59 -14.76
CA ARG A 976 28.07 -15.73 -16.18
C ARG A 976 29.04 -16.64 -16.93
N ASP A 977 30.34 -16.39 -16.80
CA ASP A 977 31.37 -17.18 -17.49
C ASP A 977 31.38 -18.65 -17.01
N ALA A 978 31.04 -18.89 -15.75
CA ALA A 978 30.90 -20.24 -15.19
C ALA A 978 29.70 -20.99 -15.77
N LEU A 979 28.56 -20.29 -15.88
CA LEU A 979 27.28 -20.86 -16.29
C LEU A 979 27.21 -21.14 -17.80
N GLU A 980 28.04 -20.50 -18.62
CA GLU A 980 28.12 -20.77 -20.07
C GLU A 980 28.44 -22.24 -20.41
N ARG A 981 28.98 -23.02 -19.48
CA ARG A 981 29.33 -24.44 -19.68
C ARG A 981 28.14 -25.39 -19.66
N PHE A 982 27.00 -24.95 -19.12
CA PHE A 982 25.78 -25.76 -19.06
C PHE A 982 25.01 -25.69 -20.37
N ASP A 983 24.36 -26.80 -20.72
CA ASP A 983 23.37 -26.78 -21.81
C ASP A 983 22.06 -26.10 -21.35
N ASP A 984 21.19 -25.79 -22.32
CA ASP A 984 19.96 -25.04 -22.04
C ASP A 984 19.01 -25.83 -21.10
N ALA A 985 18.99 -27.16 -21.18
CA ALA A 985 18.13 -28.01 -20.37
C ALA A 985 18.62 -28.09 -18.92
N GLU A 986 19.93 -28.16 -18.71
CA GLU A 986 20.54 -28.05 -17.38
C GLU A 986 20.26 -26.67 -16.77
N LEU A 987 20.42 -25.58 -17.53
CA LEU A 987 20.12 -24.22 -17.04
C LEU A 987 18.66 -24.08 -16.63
N ALA A 988 17.72 -24.55 -17.46
CA ALA A 988 16.29 -24.52 -17.14
C ALA A 988 15.96 -25.35 -15.90
N THR A 989 16.58 -26.52 -15.73
CA THR A 989 16.42 -27.37 -14.54
C THR A 989 16.92 -26.67 -13.28
N LEU A 990 18.07 -26.00 -13.34
CA LEU A 990 18.64 -25.24 -12.22
C LEU A 990 17.73 -24.07 -11.80
N ILE A 991 17.15 -23.36 -12.78
CA ILE A 991 16.15 -22.30 -12.50
C ILE A 991 14.90 -22.91 -11.85
N ALA A 992 14.41 -24.05 -12.34
CA ALA A 992 13.26 -24.73 -11.77
C ALA A 992 13.48 -25.12 -10.29
N ILE A 993 14.64 -25.73 -9.98
CA ILE A 993 15.05 -26.06 -8.59
C ILE A 993 15.02 -24.80 -7.73
N LYS A 994 15.66 -23.74 -8.20
CA LYS A 994 15.71 -22.48 -7.48
C LYS A 994 14.32 -21.88 -7.22
N ARG A 995 13.46 -21.83 -8.24
CA ARG A 995 12.10 -21.27 -8.11
C ARG A 995 11.24 -22.09 -7.15
N ILE A 996 11.43 -23.40 -7.09
CA ILE A 996 10.82 -24.27 -6.08
C ILE A 996 11.32 -23.92 -4.67
N ASP A 997 12.62 -23.69 -4.49
CA ASP A 997 13.18 -23.29 -3.19
C ASP A 997 12.75 -21.89 -2.77
N ASP A 998 12.64 -20.96 -3.71
CA ASP A 998 12.08 -19.62 -3.51
C ASP A 998 10.60 -19.70 -3.11
N TYR A 999 9.83 -20.62 -3.69
CA TYR A 999 8.44 -20.86 -3.30
C TYR A 999 8.32 -21.46 -1.90
N LYS A 1000 9.18 -22.42 -1.52
CA LYS A 1000 9.24 -22.91 -0.12
C LYS A 1000 9.60 -21.79 0.85
N ARG A 1001 10.56 -20.93 0.47
CA ARG A 1001 10.97 -19.78 1.28
C ARG A 1001 9.82 -18.79 1.43
N SER A 1002 9.06 -18.51 0.37
CA SER A 1002 7.92 -17.60 0.48
C SER A 1002 6.86 -18.15 1.42
N LEU A 1003 6.55 -19.45 1.35
CA LEU A 1003 5.62 -20.12 2.28
C LEU A 1003 6.06 -20.00 3.75
N ARG A 1004 7.37 -20.15 4.04
CA ARG A 1004 7.91 -19.97 5.41
C ARG A 1004 7.82 -18.52 5.90
N LEU A 1005 7.93 -17.54 5.01
CA LEU A 1005 7.95 -16.12 5.35
C LEU A 1005 6.56 -15.48 5.50
N ARG A 1006 5.48 -16.19 5.15
CA ARG A 1006 4.11 -15.67 5.27
C ARG A 1006 3.78 -15.30 6.71
N ASN A 1007 3.07 -14.19 6.93
CA ASN A 1007 2.49 -13.87 8.25
C ASN A 1007 1.60 -15.02 8.74
N VAL A 1008 0.70 -15.49 7.87
CA VAL A 1008 -0.21 -16.59 8.12
C VAL A 1008 0.41 -17.92 7.69
N ARG A 1009 0.57 -18.82 8.66
CA ARG A 1009 1.14 -20.16 8.48
C ARG A 1009 0.18 -21.31 8.75
N GLY A 1010 -1.01 -21.05 9.31
CA GLY A 1010 -2.10 -22.02 9.44
C GLY A 1010 -2.72 -22.36 8.09
N ILE A 1011 -1.93 -22.98 7.21
CA ILE A 1011 -2.29 -23.38 5.84
C ILE A 1011 -2.15 -24.89 5.79
N ASP A 1012 -3.15 -25.57 5.23
CA ASP A 1012 -3.16 -27.02 5.07
C ASP A 1012 -3.43 -27.41 3.62
N ALA A 1013 -2.47 -27.19 2.73
CA ALA A 1013 -2.63 -27.35 1.28
C ALA A 1013 -1.89 -28.61 0.76
N PRO A 1014 -2.44 -29.84 0.96
CA PRO A 1014 -1.73 -31.08 0.64
C PRO A 1014 -1.31 -31.18 -0.83
N GLY A 1015 -2.14 -30.68 -1.76
CA GLY A 1015 -1.77 -30.62 -3.19
C GLY A 1015 -0.55 -29.75 -3.46
N THR A 1016 -0.43 -28.60 -2.79
CA THR A 1016 0.74 -27.71 -2.92
C THR A 1016 2.01 -28.34 -2.37
N TYR A 1017 1.94 -29.00 -1.21
CA TYR A 1017 3.09 -29.70 -0.64
C TYR A 1017 3.53 -30.86 -1.53
N GLY A 1018 2.57 -31.65 -2.02
CA GLY A 1018 2.84 -32.76 -2.92
C GLY A 1018 3.46 -32.30 -4.24
N TRP A 1019 2.99 -31.19 -4.82
CA TRP A 1019 3.58 -30.57 -6.02
C TRP A 1019 5.04 -30.17 -5.81
N ILE A 1020 5.34 -29.49 -4.70
CA ILE A 1020 6.70 -29.10 -4.35
C ILE A 1020 7.61 -30.33 -4.27
N LEU A 1021 7.17 -31.40 -3.60
CA LEU A 1021 7.92 -32.64 -3.45
C LEU A 1021 8.05 -33.40 -4.78
N HIS A 1022 7.02 -33.37 -5.62
CA HIS A 1022 7.04 -33.98 -6.96
C HIS A 1022 8.04 -33.26 -7.87
N GLN A 1023 7.92 -31.94 -8.01
CA GLN A 1023 8.81 -31.14 -8.86
C GLN A 1023 10.26 -31.19 -8.38
N GLN A 1024 10.48 -31.16 -7.06
CA GLN A 1024 11.83 -31.32 -6.51
C GLN A 1024 12.44 -32.67 -6.89
N ARG A 1025 11.68 -33.78 -6.82
CA ARG A 1025 12.17 -35.10 -7.26
C ARG A 1025 12.42 -35.14 -8.77
N LYS A 1026 11.50 -34.60 -9.57
CA LYS A 1026 11.62 -34.50 -11.04
C LYS A 1026 12.89 -33.76 -11.44
N ASN A 1027 13.18 -32.63 -10.79
CA ASN A 1027 14.31 -31.78 -11.13
C ASN A 1027 15.65 -32.30 -10.59
N LEU A 1028 15.71 -32.80 -9.35
CA LEU A 1028 16.93 -33.41 -8.78
C LEU A 1028 17.34 -34.69 -9.50
N GLY A 1029 16.40 -35.38 -10.16
CA GLY A 1029 16.71 -36.53 -11.03
C GLY A 1029 17.48 -36.15 -12.31
N ARG A 1030 17.56 -34.87 -12.67
CA ARG A 1030 18.16 -34.36 -13.92
C ARG A 1030 19.52 -33.68 -13.71
N THR A 1031 19.77 -33.06 -12.56
CA THR A 1031 21.05 -32.38 -12.25
C THR A 1031 21.30 -32.26 -10.74
N ASP A 1032 22.57 -32.21 -10.32
CA ASP A 1032 22.96 -32.01 -8.92
C ASP A 1032 23.08 -30.52 -8.59
N GLY A 1033 22.19 -30.03 -7.72
CA GLY A 1033 22.15 -28.62 -7.29
C GLY A 1033 23.33 -28.19 -6.40
N ALA A 1034 24.14 -29.12 -5.86
CA ALA A 1034 25.30 -28.79 -5.02
C ALA A 1034 26.46 -28.11 -5.78
N ARG A 1035 26.38 -28.02 -7.12
CA ARG A 1035 27.43 -27.51 -8.03
C ARG A 1035 27.65 -25.99 -7.99
N PHE A 1036 26.74 -25.17 -7.43
CA PHE A 1036 26.84 -23.71 -7.54
C PHE A 1036 28.05 -23.11 -6.83
N ASP A 1037 28.36 -23.59 -5.63
CA ASP A 1037 29.55 -23.12 -4.90
C ASP A 1037 30.83 -23.52 -5.61
N GLU A 1038 30.86 -24.72 -6.19
CA GLU A 1038 31.99 -25.22 -7.00
C GLU A 1038 32.25 -24.34 -8.21
N LEU A 1039 31.19 -23.96 -8.93
CA LEU A 1039 31.26 -23.13 -10.13
C LEU A 1039 31.79 -21.73 -9.82
N LEU A 1040 31.30 -21.09 -8.75
CA LEU A 1040 31.75 -19.75 -8.36
C LEU A 1040 33.22 -19.77 -7.94
N ALA A 1041 33.59 -20.71 -7.08
CA ALA A 1041 34.97 -20.85 -6.60
C ALA A 1041 35.96 -21.15 -7.75
N SER A 1042 35.58 -22.04 -8.67
CA SER A 1042 36.39 -22.43 -9.82
C SER A 1042 36.61 -21.30 -10.82
N SER A 1043 35.61 -20.45 -11.03
CA SER A 1043 35.73 -19.30 -11.95
C SER A 1043 36.47 -18.13 -11.34
N ALA A 1044 36.38 -17.94 -10.02
CA ALA A 1044 37.12 -16.90 -9.31
C ALA A 1044 38.59 -17.28 -9.03
N LEU A 1045 38.95 -18.57 -9.14
CA LEU A 1045 40.22 -19.14 -8.68
C LEU A 1045 41.47 -18.44 -9.24
N THR A 1046 41.47 -18.01 -10.51
CA THR A 1046 42.59 -17.27 -11.12
C THR A 1046 42.79 -15.89 -10.50
N ASP A 1047 41.68 -15.16 -10.26
CA ASP A 1047 41.71 -13.85 -9.62
C ASP A 1047 42.10 -13.99 -8.14
N LEU A 1048 41.52 -14.96 -7.44
CA LEU A 1048 41.85 -15.27 -6.04
C LEU A 1048 43.33 -15.63 -5.87
N ALA A 1049 43.89 -16.44 -6.76
CA ALA A 1049 45.30 -16.81 -6.74
C ALA A 1049 46.21 -15.60 -7.04
N THR A 1050 45.80 -14.70 -7.93
CA THR A 1050 46.57 -13.51 -8.28
C THR A 1050 46.56 -12.46 -7.16
N SER A 1051 45.43 -12.27 -6.47
CA SER A 1051 45.32 -11.37 -5.31
C SER A 1051 46.09 -11.88 -4.10
N ALA A 1052 46.12 -13.20 -3.84
CA ALA A 1052 46.94 -13.79 -2.77
C ALA A 1052 48.45 -13.54 -2.95
N VAL A 1053 48.96 -13.54 -4.18
CA VAL A 1053 50.37 -13.25 -4.49
C VAL A 1053 50.72 -11.78 -4.25
N ARG A 1054 49.75 -10.85 -4.35
CA ARG A 1054 49.95 -9.41 -4.06
C ARG A 1054 50.03 -9.13 -2.55
N ASP A 1055 49.27 -9.86 -1.73
CA ASP A 1055 49.34 -9.75 -0.27
C ASP A 1055 50.65 -10.33 0.30
N GLU A 1056 51.20 -11.39 -0.30
CA GLU A 1056 52.54 -11.89 0.08
C GLU A 1056 53.66 -10.90 -0.28
N GLN A 1057 53.56 -10.19 -1.41
CA GLN A 1057 54.55 -9.19 -1.83
C GLN A 1057 54.52 -7.90 -1.01
N THR A 1058 53.40 -7.57 -0.37
CA THR A 1058 53.32 -6.42 0.55
C THR A 1058 53.74 -6.76 1.99
N SER A 1059 53.65 -8.03 2.40
CA SER A 1059 54.15 -8.48 3.72
C SER A 1059 55.68 -8.71 3.78
N THR A 1060 56.36 -8.75 2.64
CA THR A 1060 57.79 -9.12 2.55
C THR A 1060 58.77 -7.94 2.51
N THR A 1061 58.29 -6.71 2.71
CA THR A 1061 59.15 -5.51 2.86
C THR A 1061 58.93 -4.84 4.22
N GLU A 1062 59.41 -5.47 5.29
CA GLU A 1062 60.14 -4.83 6.40
C GLU A 1062 60.57 -5.88 7.43
N ALA A 1063 61.64 -6.60 7.11
CA ALA A 1063 62.50 -7.23 8.11
C ALA A 1063 63.93 -6.79 7.83
N VAL A 1064 64.27 -5.58 8.29
CA VAL A 1064 65.67 -5.16 8.46
C VAL A 1064 65.98 -5.25 9.95
N PRO A 1065 67.00 -6.00 10.38
CA PRO A 1065 67.34 -6.12 11.79
C PRO A 1065 68.22 -4.93 12.23
N ALA A 1066 67.69 -4.08 13.11
CA ALA A 1066 68.41 -3.34 14.17
C ALA A 1066 67.40 -2.63 15.08
#